data_AF-A0A7V6RMH5-F1
#
_entry.id   AF-A0A7V6RMH5-F1
#
_cell.length_a   1.000
_cell.length_b   1.000
_cell.length_c   1.000
_cell.angle_alpha   90.00
_cell.angle_beta   90.00
_cell.angle_gamma   90.00
#
_symmetry.space_group_name_H-M   'P 1'
#
loop_
_entity.id
_entity.type
_entity.pdbx_description
1 polymer ?
#
loop_
_entity_poly.entity_id
_entity_poly.type
_entity_poly.pdbx_seq_one_letter_code
_entity_poly.pdbx_strand_id
1 'polypeptide(L)'
;MPAKIVIAIPHHWLRDTVQQMLAGETAQITCAATLDTLQEASSKEADLVLVDVFSFGIPYTDVMECIRTCMPGVSIIALVSTDTGDYRDALMRAGANMVVAKENIDQELIPSLIQVLKGRQCNEYIEYLLSCQDRLDNLMQKEARCVDKKQDKPLGNLMLSRRTFLKGSAAAAVVTGVALSNPGDRILYALTETDAEAAAKAAGEELYNGVCRPNCGGACRMNVHVRDGRVVKTSMKPLPDPRYNRICLRGLSNVQRIYSPNRIKYPMKRVGKRGEDKWKRISWDEAINTIVDNMNRISKKYGKQANSFIGCSGSYATLSSPFSGSFTRLKNVMEATFISISLDTAYFAGVGRVIGGTLFLQGNEPADYANANTVFVWAGSITEAQIHNWHFIADAMDKGAKLVVIDPFYSPTAAKADVWVSVRPGSDPALALAMMNVIIKENLMDKAFMRDHTVAPFLVRADNKRFLRQSDLTGQKVAEGQEDPYLVWDKASNQVRTVDQAVDPAFEGTFNVNGVSATTSFSLLKQVVDHFTPEAASKITDVKPEMIRRIARMYAQGPTTIVPGFGTDRYDNGQLHGHAVAALAAITGNLGKSGASVGFFIPYNPFTTIYNFFEFAMPEMKMGPTVSVIKLGEIMKTGKFAGKPFPIKSLFVHVGNPLNTMANQREWL
;
A
#
# COMPACT_ATOMS: atom_id res chain seq x y z
N MET A 1 -39.32 -6.39 -34.27
CA MET A 1 -39.60 -5.66 -33.01
C MET A 1 -38.48 -4.65 -32.80
N PRO A 2 -38.74 -3.45 -32.25
CA PRO A 2 -37.69 -2.46 -32.05
C PRO A 2 -36.66 -3.00 -31.03
N ALA A 3 -35.37 -2.78 -31.28
CA ALA A 3 -34.31 -3.23 -30.39
C ALA A 3 -34.39 -2.49 -29.05
N LYS A 4 -34.50 -3.21 -27.93
CA LYS A 4 -34.60 -2.61 -26.60
C LYS A 4 -33.21 -2.51 -25.98
N ILE A 5 -32.67 -1.30 -25.87
CA ILE A 5 -31.28 -1.05 -25.44
C ILE A 5 -31.27 -0.24 -24.15
N VAL A 6 -30.53 -0.72 -23.16
CA VAL A 6 -30.23 0.02 -21.93
C VAL A 6 -28.84 0.65 -22.06
N ILE A 7 -28.76 1.98 -21.97
CA ILE A 7 -27.50 2.72 -21.91
C ILE A 7 -27.20 3.04 -20.45
N ALA A 8 -26.35 2.23 -19.84
CA ALA A 8 -25.93 2.30 -18.45
C ALA A 8 -24.61 3.09 -18.34
N ILE A 9 -24.67 4.41 -18.56
CA ILE A 9 -23.51 5.29 -18.58
C ILE A 9 -23.77 6.47 -17.63
N PRO A 10 -23.12 6.53 -16.45
CA PRO A 10 -23.30 7.63 -15.50
C PRO A 10 -22.86 8.99 -16.04
N HIS A 11 -21.81 9.03 -16.87
CA HIS A 11 -21.28 10.26 -17.46
C HIS A 11 -22.25 10.87 -18.48
N HIS A 12 -22.87 12.01 -18.10
CA HIS A 12 -23.92 12.72 -18.86
C HIS A 12 -23.59 12.87 -20.35
N TRP A 13 -22.44 13.50 -20.66
CA TRP A 13 -22.09 13.80 -22.05
C TRP A 13 -21.89 12.53 -22.91
N LEU A 14 -21.27 11.49 -22.33
CA LEU A 14 -21.02 10.25 -23.07
C LEU A 14 -22.33 9.49 -23.30
N ARG A 15 -23.19 9.47 -22.27
CA ARG A 15 -24.53 8.88 -22.37
C ARG A 15 -25.37 9.56 -23.44
N ASP A 16 -25.40 10.89 -23.46
CA ASP A 16 -26.19 11.65 -24.43
C ASP A 16 -25.67 11.44 -25.86
N THR A 17 -24.35 11.39 -26.04
CA THR A 17 -23.71 11.13 -27.32
C THR A 17 -24.05 9.73 -27.84
N VAL A 18 -23.91 8.72 -27.00
CA VAL A 18 -24.24 7.32 -27.32
C VAL A 18 -25.74 7.16 -27.55
N GLN A 19 -26.58 7.86 -26.79
CA GLN A 19 -28.03 7.85 -26.99
C GLN A 19 -28.42 8.47 -28.34
N GLN A 20 -27.88 9.65 -28.67
CA GLN A 20 -28.11 10.30 -29.96
C GLN A 20 -27.65 9.43 -31.14
N MET A 21 -26.55 8.71 -30.95
CA MET A 21 -26.04 7.77 -31.95
C MET A 21 -26.99 6.59 -32.18
N LEU A 22 -27.62 6.09 -31.12
CA LEU A 22 -28.46 4.88 -31.17
C LEU A 22 -29.95 5.16 -31.41
N ALA A 23 -30.40 6.42 -31.30
CA ALA A 23 -31.80 6.86 -31.32
C ALA A 23 -32.45 6.83 -32.73
N GLY A 24 -32.38 5.70 -33.42
CA GLY A 24 -33.14 5.43 -34.64
C GLY A 24 -34.59 5.05 -34.36
N GLU A 25 -35.47 5.19 -35.35
CA GLU A 25 -36.92 4.88 -35.24
C GLU A 25 -37.21 3.41 -34.86
N THR A 26 -36.21 2.53 -34.99
CA THR A 26 -36.30 1.08 -34.75
C THR A 26 -35.65 0.62 -33.45
N ALA A 27 -35.27 1.52 -32.53
CA ALA A 27 -34.77 1.16 -31.19
C ALA A 27 -35.50 1.89 -30.05
N GLN A 28 -35.77 1.16 -28.97
CA GLN A 28 -36.28 1.71 -27.73
C GLN A 28 -35.14 1.81 -26.72
N ILE A 29 -34.73 3.04 -26.39
CA ILE A 29 -33.59 3.30 -25.51
C ILE A 29 -34.07 3.67 -24.11
N THR A 30 -33.50 3.01 -23.10
CA THR A 30 -33.63 3.39 -21.68
C THR A 30 -32.25 3.78 -21.14
N CYS A 31 -32.15 4.96 -20.54
CA CYS A 31 -30.91 5.47 -19.97
C CYS A 31 -30.87 5.23 -18.46
N ALA A 32 -29.75 4.73 -17.95
CA ALA A 32 -29.49 4.52 -16.53
C ALA A 32 -28.19 5.23 -16.12
N ALA A 33 -28.29 6.09 -15.11
CA ALA A 33 -27.18 6.91 -14.60
C ALA A 33 -26.65 6.45 -13.24
N THR A 34 -27.44 5.65 -12.52
CA THR A 34 -27.15 5.09 -11.19
C THR A 34 -27.55 3.60 -11.17
N LEU A 35 -27.09 2.87 -10.15
CA LEU A 35 -27.49 1.46 -9.97
C LEU A 35 -28.99 1.31 -9.79
N ASP A 36 -29.63 2.20 -9.04
CA ASP A 36 -31.09 2.17 -8.84
C ASP A 36 -31.82 2.31 -10.19
N THR A 37 -31.41 3.27 -11.03
CA THR A 37 -32.01 3.43 -12.37
C THR A 37 -31.69 2.27 -13.32
N LEU A 38 -30.58 1.56 -13.09
CA LEU A 38 -30.21 0.36 -13.85
C LEU A 38 -31.07 -0.85 -13.45
N GLN A 39 -31.38 -0.96 -12.15
CA GLN A 39 -32.30 -1.98 -11.62
C GLN A 39 -33.73 -1.68 -12.05
N GLU A 40 -34.18 -0.43 -12.02
CA GLU A 40 -35.49 -0.03 -12.54
C GLU A 40 -35.63 -0.35 -14.04
N ALA A 41 -34.56 -0.19 -14.82
CA ALA A 41 -34.54 -0.52 -16.23
C ALA A 41 -34.73 -2.03 -16.50
N SER A 42 -34.48 -2.91 -15.52
CA SER A 42 -34.64 -4.35 -15.69
C SER A 42 -36.09 -4.81 -15.76
N SER A 43 -37.04 -3.98 -15.29
CA SER A 43 -38.48 -4.20 -15.46
C SER A 43 -38.93 -4.11 -16.93
N LYS A 44 -38.08 -3.54 -17.79
CA LYS A 44 -38.32 -3.38 -19.23
C LYS A 44 -37.41 -4.36 -19.95
N GLU A 45 -37.91 -5.56 -20.26
CA GLU A 45 -37.18 -6.62 -21.01
C GLU A 45 -36.19 -6.03 -22.02
N ALA A 46 -34.88 -6.15 -21.78
CA ALA A 46 -33.85 -5.54 -22.62
C ALA A 46 -33.15 -6.59 -23.49
N ASP A 47 -32.82 -6.22 -24.73
CA ASP A 47 -32.04 -7.07 -25.64
C ASP A 47 -30.53 -6.91 -25.40
N LEU A 48 -30.11 -5.69 -25.03
CA LEU A 48 -28.73 -5.29 -24.85
C LEU A 48 -28.58 -4.26 -23.72
N VAL A 49 -27.54 -4.41 -22.91
CA VAL A 49 -27.01 -3.36 -22.02
C VAL A 49 -25.66 -2.89 -22.53
N LEU A 50 -25.53 -1.60 -22.80
CA LEU A 50 -24.26 -0.92 -23.03
C LEU A 50 -23.86 -0.22 -21.73
N VAL A 51 -22.82 -0.72 -21.05
CA VAL A 51 -22.48 -0.31 -19.68
C VAL A 51 -21.07 0.24 -19.58
N ASP A 52 -20.93 1.41 -18.96
CA ASP A 52 -19.63 1.92 -18.50
C ASP A 52 -19.32 1.37 -17.11
N VAL A 53 -18.63 0.24 -17.07
CA VAL A 53 -18.45 -0.58 -15.87
C VAL A 53 -17.61 0.09 -14.77
N PHE A 54 -16.88 1.16 -15.09
CA PHE A 54 -16.03 1.88 -14.13
C PHE A 54 -16.66 3.15 -13.56
N SER A 55 -17.81 3.57 -14.09
CA SER A 55 -18.39 4.89 -13.77
C SER A 55 -19.48 4.86 -12.69
N PHE A 56 -19.83 3.68 -12.15
CA PHE A 56 -20.88 3.52 -11.13
C PHE A 56 -20.42 3.67 -9.68
N GLY A 57 -19.13 3.96 -9.44
CA GLY A 57 -18.59 4.16 -8.09
C GLY A 57 -18.49 2.89 -7.23
N ILE A 58 -18.72 1.72 -7.83
CA ILE A 58 -18.57 0.38 -7.23
C ILE A 58 -17.68 -0.50 -8.11
N PRO A 59 -17.15 -1.63 -7.62
CA PRO A 59 -16.37 -2.56 -8.43
C PRO A 59 -17.11 -3.01 -9.70
N TYR A 60 -16.41 -3.12 -10.82
CA TYR A 60 -17.00 -3.52 -12.10
C TYR A 60 -17.63 -4.93 -12.05
N THR A 61 -17.13 -5.81 -11.19
CA THR A 61 -17.70 -7.14 -10.94
C THR A 61 -19.12 -7.04 -10.40
N ASP A 62 -19.36 -6.08 -9.51
CA ASP A 62 -20.62 -5.90 -8.81
C ASP A 62 -21.64 -5.21 -9.74
N VAL A 63 -21.18 -4.33 -10.63
CA VAL A 63 -22.00 -3.79 -11.74
C VAL A 63 -22.44 -4.92 -12.67
N MET A 64 -21.52 -5.81 -13.06
CA MET A 64 -21.81 -6.95 -13.93
C MET A 64 -22.75 -7.96 -13.26
N GLU A 65 -22.55 -8.25 -11.97
CA GLU A 65 -23.43 -9.11 -11.18
C GLU A 65 -24.82 -8.51 -11.02
N CYS A 66 -24.92 -7.19 -10.80
CA CYS A 66 -26.19 -6.48 -10.76
C CYS A 66 -26.95 -6.63 -12.09
N ILE A 67 -26.30 -6.40 -13.23
CA ILE A 67 -26.95 -6.57 -14.55
C ILE A 67 -27.40 -8.01 -14.76
N ARG A 68 -26.56 -8.99 -14.39
CA ARG A 68 -26.86 -10.43 -14.56
C ARG A 68 -28.01 -10.89 -13.66
N THR A 69 -28.11 -10.33 -12.46
CA THR A 69 -29.17 -10.63 -11.49
C THR A 69 -30.50 -10.01 -11.93
N CYS A 70 -30.46 -8.73 -12.34
CA CYS A 70 -31.67 -7.99 -12.70
C CYS A 70 -32.18 -8.32 -14.10
N MET A 71 -31.29 -8.67 -15.05
CA MET A 71 -31.61 -9.00 -16.44
C MET A 71 -30.93 -10.32 -16.88
N PRO A 72 -31.42 -11.48 -16.42
CA PRO A 72 -30.85 -12.77 -16.82
C PRO A 72 -30.94 -12.98 -18.34
N GLY A 73 -29.80 -13.24 -19.00
CA GLY A 73 -29.75 -13.51 -20.44
C GLY A 73 -29.64 -12.28 -21.36
N VAL A 74 -29.57 -11.06 -20.80
CA VAL A 74 -29.31 -9.85 -21.61
C VAL A 74 -27.90 -9.87 -22.20
N SER A 75 -27.75 -9.43 -23.45
CA SER A 75 -26.43 -9.20 -24.01
C SER A 75 -25.77 -8.00 -23.34
N ILE A 76 -24.46 -8.04 -23.09
CA ILE A 76 -23.73 -6.92 -22.49
C ILE A 76 -22.56 -6.50 -23.39
N ILE A 77 -22.49 -5.21 -23.71
CA ILE A 77 -21.27 -4.58 -24.23
C ILE A 77 -20.71 -3.71 -23.10
N ALA A 78 -19.50 -4.04 -22.63
CA ALA A 78 -18.84 -3.31 -21.57
C ALA A 78 -17.88 -2.25 -22.16
N LEU A 79 -18.08 -0.99 -21.77
CA LEU A 79 -17.18 0.11 -22.06
C LEU A 79 -16.11 0.20 -20.97
N VAL A 80 -14.84 0.16 -21.38
CA VAL A 80 -13.68 0.24 -20.50
C VAL A 80 -12.85 1.48 -20.80
N SER A 81 -12.23 2.08 -19.78
CA SER A 81 -11.37 3.24 -19.99
C SER A 81 -10.04 2.91 -20.68
N THR A 82 -9.63 1.63 -20.71
CA THR A 82 -8.40 1.14 -21.36
C THR A 82 -8.59 -0.30 -21.84
N ASP A 83 -8.17 -0.62 -23.08
CA ASP A 83 -8.19 -1.99 -23.61
C ASP A 83 -6.96 -2.80 -23.17
N THR A 84 -6.97 -3.37 -21.96
CA THR A 84 -5.96 -4.35 -21.54
C THR A 84 -6.55 -5.76 -21.57
N GLY A 85 -5.76 -6.74 -22.03
CA GLY A 85 -6.18 -8.14 -22.11
C GLY A 85 -6.78 -8.69 -20.81
N ASP A 86 -6.25 -8.29 -19.65
CA ASP A 86 -6.72 -8.74 -18.34
C ASP A 86 -8.17 -8.29 -18.03
N TYR A 87 -8.51 -7.02 -18.31
CA TYR A 87 -9.88 -6.51 -18.12
C TYR A 87 -10.84 -7.11 -19.13
N ARG A 88 -10.42 -7.26 -20.38
CA ARG A 88 -11.23 -7.89 -21.43
C ARG A 88 -11.58 -9.33 -21.03
N ASP A 89 -10.60 -10.13 -20.65
CA ASP A 89 -10.81 -11.51 -20.20
C ASP A 89 -11.68 -11.60 -18.94
N ALA A 90 -11.49 -10.71 -17.97
CA ALA A 90 -12.27 -10.68 -16.74
C ALA A 90 -13.75 -10.33 -17.00
N LEU A 91 -14.02 -9.33 -17.84
CA LEU A 91 -15.38 -8.93 -18.19
C LEU A 91 -16.08 -9.98 -19.03
N MET A 92 -15.38 -10.63 -19.96
CA MET A 92 -15.92 -11.77 -20.73
C MET A 92 -16.28 -12.94 -19.80
N ARG A 93 -15.44 -13.26 -18.80
CA ARG A 93 -15.75 -14.26 -17.76
C ARG A 93 -16.94 -13.85 -16.88
N ALA A 94 -17.10 -12.56 -16.58
CA ALA A 94 -18.26 -11.99 -15.90
C ALA A 94 -19.52 -11.93 -16.79
N GLY A 95 -19.42 -12.43 -18.02
CA GLY A 95 -20.53 -12.59 -18.95
C GLY A 95 -20.70 -11.45 -19.94
N ALA A 96 -19.78 -10.49 -20.07
CA ALA A 96 -19.81 -9.54 -21.18
C ALA A 96 -19.75 -10.29 -22.52
N ASN A 97 -20.52 -9.84 -23.51
CA ASN A 97 -20.48 -10.39 -24.87
C ASN A 97 -19.43 -9.69 -25.72
N MET A 98 -19.16 -8.41 -25.43
CA MET A 98 -18.10 -7.64 -26.07
C MET A 98 -17.53 -6.61 -25.09
N VAL A 99 -16.26 -6.26 -25.28
CA VAL A 99 -15.56 -5.23 -24.50
C VAL A 99 -14.95 -4.21 -25.46
N VAL A 100 -15.38 -2.96 -25.32
CA VAL A 100 -14.99 -1.83 -26.18
C VAL A 100 -14.27 -0.80 -25.32
N ALA A 101 -13.07 -0.39 -25.71
CA ALA A 101 -12.41 0.73 -25.03
C ALA A 101 -12.98 2.06 -25.49
N LYS A 102 -13.18 2.97 -24.53
CA LYS A 102 -13.74 4.31 -24.77
C LYS A 102 -12.92 5.11 -25.78
N GLU A 103 -11.60 4.89 -25.83
CA GLU A 103 -10.70 5.53 -26.78
C GLU A 103 -10.91 5.07 -28.23
N ASN A 104 -11.48 3.88 -28.44
CA ASN A 104 -11.80 3.31 -29.75
C ASN A 104 -13.32 3.17 -29.97
N ILE A 105 -14.13 3.90 -29.19
CA ILE A 105 -15.59 3.74 -29.22
C ILE A 105 -16.18 4.08 -30.60
N ASP A 106 -15.53 4.98 -31.33
CA ASP A 106 -15.85 5.35 -32.70
C ASP A 106 -15.67 4.17 -33.67
N GLN A 107 -14.60 3.40 -33.51
CA GLN A 107 -14.25 2.32 -34.44
C GLN A 107 -14.88 0.99 -34.06
N GLU A 108 -15.05 0.72 -32.77
CA GLU A 108 -15.39 -0.62 -32.27
C GLU A 108 -16.85 -0.78 -31.81
N LEU A 109 -17.54 0.31 -31.43
CA LEU A 109 -18.88 0.19 -30.84
C LEU A 109 -19.92 -0.31 -31.85
N ILE A 110 -19.98 0.24 -33.05
CA ILE A 110 -20.93 -0.19 -34.08
C ILE A 110 -20.69 -1.65 -34.52
N PRO A 111 -19.46 -2.08 -34.85
CA PRO A 111 -19.18 -3.49 -35.13
C PRO A 111 -19.59 -4.43 -33.98
N SER A 112 -19.34 -4.01 -32.73
CA SER A 112 -19.73 -4.78 -31.54
C SER A 112 -21.24 -4.90 -31.40
N LEU A 113 -21.99 -3.82 -31.63
CA LEU A 113 -23.45 -3.80 -31.63
C LEU A 113 -24.02 -4.73 -32.70
N ILE A 114 -23.50 -4.66 -33.92
CA ILE A 114 -23.94 -5.52 -35.03
C ILE A 114 -23.69 -6.99 -34.67
N GLN A 115 -22.51 -7.34 -34.16
CA GLN A 115 -22.18 -8.72 -33.80
C GLN A 115 -23.08 -9.26 -32.69
N VAL A 116 -23.40 -8.45 -31.68
CA VAL A 116 -24.23 -8.84 -30.54
C VAL A 116 -25.72 -8.94 -30.89
N LEU A 117 -26.19 -8.10 -31.82
CA LEU A 117 -27.60 -8.07 -32.26
C LEU A 117 -27.87 -9.03 -33.44
N LYS A 118 -26.83 -9.56 -34.10
CA LYS A 118 -26.94 -10.51 -35.20
C LYS A 118 -27.68 -11.78 -34.76
N GLY A 119 -28.83 -12.04 -35.39
CA GLY A 119 -29.68 -13.20 -35.08
C GLY A 119 -30.83 -12.95 -34.11
N ARG A 120 -30.98 -11.74 -33.55
CA ARG A 120 -32.08 -11.38 -32.61
C ARG A 120 -33.31 -10.73 -33.28
N GLN A 121 -33.58 -11.02 -34.56
CA GLN A 121 -34.68 -10.44 -35.35
C GLN A 121 -34.67 -8.89 -35.47
N CYS A 122 -33.50 -8.25 -35.31
CA CYS A 122 -33.30 -6.80 -35.42
C CYS A 122 -32.66 -6.36 -36.76
N ASN A 123 -33.02 -7.02 -37.87
CA ASN A 123 -32.33 -6.81 -39.16
C ASN A 123 -32.41 -5.36 -39.67
N GLU A 124 -33.56 -4.70 -39.51
CA GLU A 124 -33.75 -3.28 -39.88
C GLU A 124 -32.90 -2.32 -39.03
N TYR A 125 -32.66 -2.65 -37.76
CA TYR A 125 -31.80 -1.83 -36.90
C TYR A 125 -30.30 -2.03 -37.21
N ILE A 126 -29.91 -3.22 -37.67
CA ILE A 126 -28.54 -3.48 -38.15
C ILE A 126 -28.23 -2.63 -39.41
N GLU A 127 -29.19 -2.49 -40.33
CA GLU A 127 -29.05 -1.62 -41.50
C GLU A 127 -28.95 -0.13 -41.09
N TYR A 128 -29.73 0.30 -40.10
CA TYR A 128 -29.61 1.65 -39.52
C TYR A 128 -28.22 1.90 -38.89
N LEU A 129 -27.71 0.95 -38.09
CA LEU A 129 -26.38 1.06 -37.46
C LEU A 129 -25.27 1.20 -38.51
N LEU A 130 -25.34 0.46 -39.61
CA LEU A 130 -24.38 0.57 -40.73
C LEU A 130 -24.44 1.95 -41.39
N SER A 131 -25.63 2.58 -41.48
CA SER A 131 -25.78 3.94 -42.02
C SER A 131 -25.25 5.06 -41.09
N CYS A 132 -25.06 4.77 -39.80
CA CYS A 132 -24.59 5.74 -38.81
C CYS A 132 -23.06 5.89 -38.76
N GLN A 133 -22.32 5.02 -39.43
CA GLN A 133 -20.85 4.98 -39.40
C GLN A 133 -20.22 6.30 -39.89
N ASP A 134 -20.74 6.90 -40.97
CA ASP A 134 -20.27 8.19 -41.51
C ASP A 134 -20.66 9.41 -40.65
N ARG A 135 -21.73 9.31 -39.83
CA ARG A 135 -22.14 10.37 -38.89
C ARG A 135 -21.25 10.41 -37.65
N LEU A 136 -20.66 9.27 -37.29
CA LEU A 136 -19.82 9.09 -36.11
C LEU A 136 -18.49 9.84 -36.24
N ASP A 137 -17.85 9.72 -37.40
CA ASP A 137 -16.60 10.42 -37.73
C ASP A 137 -16.79 11.95 -37.70
N ASN A 138 -17.97 12.44 -38.08
CA ASN A 138 -18.27 13.88 -38.16
C ASN A 138 -18.63 14.52 -36.81
N LEU A 139 -19.30 13.81 -35.90
CA LEU A 139 -19.67 14.33 -34.57
C LEU A 139 -18.43 14.46 -33.66
N MET A 140 -17.55 13.46 -33.70
CA MET A 140 -16.31 13.43 -32.90
C MET A 140 -15.28 14.48 -33.37
N GLN A 141 -15.15 14.71 -34.69
CA GLN A 141 -14.30 15.79 -35.22
C GLN A 141 -14.81 17.20 -34.86
N LYS A 142 -16.11 17.36 -34.56
CA LYS A 142 -16.69 18.65 -34.18
C LYS A 142 -16.36 19.02 -32.74
N GLU A 143 -16.17 18.04 -31.85
CA GLU A 143 -15.80 18.27 -30.46
C GLU A 143 -14.30 18.39 -30.22
N ALA A 144 -13.46 17.69 -30.98
CA ALA A 144 -12.02 17.93 -31.00
C ALA A 144 -11.69 19.40 -31.31
N ARG A 145 -12.52 20.07 -32.14
CA ARG A 145 -12.38 21.51 -32.46
C ARG A 145 -12.96 22.46 -31.39
N CYS A 146 -13.76 21.96 -30.45
CA CYS A 146 -14.37 22.77 -29.38
C CYS A 146 -13.53 22.79 -28.10
N VAL A 147 -12.61 21.84 -27.92
CA VAL A 147 -11.66 21.81 -26.79
C VAL A 147 -10.45 22.75 -27.04
N ASP A 148 -10.11 23.03 -28.30
CA ASP A 148 -8.93 23.84 -28.69
C ASP A 148 -9.16 25.38 -28.74
N LYS A 149 -10.33 25.90 -28.32
CA LYS A 149 -10.66 27.34 -28.44
C LYS A 149 -10.89 28.09 -27.13
N LYS A 150 -10.27 27.65 -26.03
CA LYS A 150 -10.14 28.48 -24.82
C LYS A 150 -8.72 28.43 -24.26
N GLN A 151 -7.81 29.19 -24.87
CA GLN A 151 -6.75 29.91 -24.17
C GLN A 151 -6.08 30.98 -25.06
N ASP A 152 -6.38 32.23 -24.69
CA ASP A 152 -5.57 33.46 -24.68
C ASP A 152 -5.02 34.13 -25.95
N LYS A 153 -5.45 35.40 -26.10
CA LYS A 153 -4.81 36.46 -26.89
C LYS A 153 -3.57 37.00 -26.14
N PRO A 154 -2.49 37.43 -26.84
CA PRO A 154 -1.29 37.95 -26.21
C PRO A 154 -1.37 39.45 -25.91
N LEU A 155 -0.72 39.88 -24.83
CA LEU A 155 -0.43 41.28 -24.51
C LEU A 155 1.08 41.46 -24.28
N GLY A 156 1.70 42.32 -25.11
CA GLY A 156 2.76 43.28 -24.76
C GLY A 156 4.15 42.81 -24.28
N ASN A 157 5.18 43.13 -25.08
CA ASN A 157 6.62 43.04 -24.81
C ASN A 157 7.13 43.91 -23.63
N LEU A 158 8.19 43.44 -22.94
CA LEU A 158 9.35 44.22 -22.45
C LEU A 158 10.57 43.28 -22.12
N MET A 159 11.80 43.74 -22.41
CA MET A 159 13.09 43.01 -22.55
C MET A 159 14.02 42.98 -21.31
N LEU A 160 14.89 41.96 -21.16
CA LEU A 160 16.40 42.03 -21.17
C LEU A 160 17.10 40.67 -20.86
N SER A 161 18.37 40.51 -21.29
CA SER A 161 18.90 39.29 -21.97
C SER A 161 20.00 38.44 -21.28
N ARG A 162 20.08 37.14 -21.68
CA ARG A 162 21.13 36.11 -21.41
C ARG A 162 22.35 36.14 -22.36
N ARG A 163 22.44 37.11 -23.28
CA ARG A 163 23.25 37.01 -24.51
C ARG A 163 24.74 37.36 -24.36
N THR A 164 25.21 37.76 -23.18
CA THR A 164 26.60 38.21 -22.99
C THR A 164 27.53 37.12 -22.43
N PHE A 165 27.01 36.09 -21.76
CA PHE A 165 27.86 35.12 -21.05
C PHE A 165 28.36 33.95 -21.93
N LEU A 166 27.60 33.56 -22.97
CA LEU A 166 27.91 32.39 -23.81
C LEU A 166 29.01 32.60 -24.86
N LYS A 167 29.61 33.79 -24.95
CA LYS A 167 30.68 34.07 -25.94
C LYS A 167 32.06 33.49 -25.59
N GLY A 168 32.23 32.85 -24.43
CA GLY A 168 33.54 32.48 -23.89
C GLY A 168 34.06 31.05 -24.12
N SER A 169 33.28 30.11 -24.68
CA SER A 169 33.64 28.68 -24.63
C SER A 169 33.52 27.95 -25.97
N ALA A 170 34.00 28.59 -27.05
CA ALA A 170 34.18 27.99 -28.36
C ALA A 170 35.69 27.89 -28.70
N ALA A 171 36.37 26.88 -28.16
CA ALA A 171 37.70 26.45 -28.61
C ALA A 171 37.96 24.98 -28.23
N ALA A 172 37.74 24.07 -29.20
CA ALA A 172 37.98 22.61 -29.28
C ALA A 172 36.65 21.85 -29.49
N ALA A 173 36.40 21.08 -30.56
CA ALA A 173 37.23 20.53 -31.62
C ALA A 173 36.37 20.31 -32.88
N VAL A 174 37.06 20.25 -34.02
CA VAL A 174 36.58 20.36 -35.39
C VAL A 174 36.70 18.99 -36.10
N VAL A 175 35.77 18.68 -37.03
CA VAL A 175 35.81 17.66 -38.12
C VAL A 175 35.45 16.20 -37.71
N THR A 176 34.45 15.49 -38.27
CA THR A 176 33.77 15.42 -39.60
C THR A 176 32.27 15.07 -39.40
N GLY A 177 31.24 15.87 -39.73
CA GLY A 177 30.79 16.30 -41.07
C GLY A 177 29.92 15.21 -41.72
N VAL A 178 28.65 14.98 -41.36
CA VAL A 178 27.41 15.74 -41.71
C VAL A 178 26.44 15.70 -40.53
N ALA A 179 26.69 16.53 -39.52
CA ALA A 179 25.84 16.69 -38.34
C ALA A 179 25.84 18.17 -37.95
N LEU A 180 25.17 19.01 -38.75
CA LEU A 180 25.22 20.46 -38.59
C LEU A 180 23.85 21.08 -38.84
N SER A 181 23.04 21.20 -37.77
CA SER A 181 22.06 22.29 -37.69
C SER A 181 21.46 22.59 -36.31
N ASN A 182 21.53 21.73 -35.27
CA ASN A 182 21.23 22.21 -33.90
C ASN A 182 21.67 21.27 -32.75
N PRO A 183 22.72 21.60 -31.95
CA PRO A 183 23.12 20.79 -30.79
C PRO A 183 22.52 21.24 -29.45
N GLY A 184 21.85 22.40 -29.41
CA GLY A 184 21.25 22.95 -28.18
C GLY A 184 19.89 22.33 -27.83
N ASP A 185 19.11 21.98 -28.85
CA ASP A 185 17.74 21.50 -28.63
C ASP A 185 17.69 20.06 -28.11
N ARG A 186 18.67 19.19 -28.42
CA ARG A 186 18.60 17.76 -28.02
C ARG A 186 18.95 17.48 -26.56
N ILE A 187 19.64 18.40 -25.88
CA ILE A 187 19.96 18.24 -24.44
C ILE A 187 18.81 18.75 -23.57
N LEU A 188 18.02 19.72 -24.07
CA LEU A 188 16.83 20.23 -23.39
C LEU A 188 15.52 19.50 -23.81
N TYR A 189 15.41 19.01 -25.05
CA TYR A 189 14.32 18.11 -25.48
C TYR A 189 14.38 16.73 -24.84
N ALA A 190 15.54 16.30 -24.33
CA ALA A 190 15.64 15.08 -23.53
C ALA A 190 15.06 15.26 -22.11
N LEU A 191 14.68 16.49 -21.74
CA LEU A 191 14.15 16.87 -20.43
C LEU A 191 12.71 17.40 -20.48
N THR A 192 12.10 17.52 -21.66
CA THR A 192 10.70 17.90 -21.82
C THR A 192 9.94 16.78 -22.52
N GLU A 193 8.87 16.32 -21.87
CA GLU A 193 7.95 15.29 -22.32
C GLU A 193 7.59 15.39 -23.81
N THR A 194 8.18 14.53 -24.64
CA THR A 194 7.59 14.10 -25.91
C THR A 194 8.07 12.67 -26.16
N ASP A 195 7.17 11.74 -25.88
CA ASP A 195 7.17 10.31 -26.20
C ASP A 195 8.50 9.54 -26.00
N ALA A 196 8.62 8.92 -24.82
CA ALA A 196 9.74 8.03 -24.49
C ALA A 196 9.93 6.92 -25.53
N GLU A 197 8.87 6.49 -26.20
CA GLU A 197 8.92 5.48 -27.27
C GLU A 197 9.55 6.05 -28.54
N ALA A 198 9.21 7.29 -28.92
CA ALA A 198 9.84 7.98 -30.06
C ALA A 198 11.34 8.23 -29.81
N ALA A 199 11.72 8.64 -28.60
CA ALA A 199 13.11 8.86 -28.22
C ALA A 199 13.92 7.54 -28.23
N ALA A 200 13.34 6.45 -27.72
CA ALA A 200 13.96 5.12 -27.75
C ALA A 200 14.11 4.61 -29.18
N LYS A 201 13.05 4.73 -30.00
CA LYS A 201 13.07 4.34 -31.42
C LYS A 201 14.13 5.09 -32.21
N ALA A 202 14.27 6.40 -31.98
CA ALA A 202 15.32 7.22 -32.60
C ALA A 202 16.75 6.81 -32.15
N ALA A 203 16.89 6.18 -30.99
CA ALA A 203 18.15 5.66 -30.47
C ALA A 203 18.42 4.18 -30.85
N GLY A 204 17.53 3.55 -31.62
CA GLY A 204 17.60 2.13 -31.95
C GLY A 204 17.34 1.21 -30.76
N GLU A 205 16.54 1.67 -29.79
CA GLU A 205 16.23 0.96 -28.55
C GLU A 205 14.82 0.37 -28.58
N GLU A 206 14.67 -0.85 -28.06
CA GLU A 206 13.41 -1.48 -27.72
C GLU A 206 13.06 -1.18 -26.25
N LEU A 207 11.79 -0.87 -25.98
CA LEU A 207 11.32 -0.60 -24.62
C LEU A 207 10.54 -1.79 -24.05
N TYR A 208 10.96 -2.23 -22.87
CA TYR A 208 10.27 -3.25 -22.09
C TYR A 208 9.75 -2.68 -20.78
N ASN A 209 8.62 -3.22 -20.30
CA ASN A 209 8.07 -2.82 -19.01
C ASN A 209 8.84 -3.50 -17.87
N GLY A 210 9.30 -2.70 -16.90
CA GLY A 210 10.00 -3.16 -15.72
C GLY A 210 9.39 -2.57 -14.44
N VAL A 211 9.75 -3.18 -13.31
CA VAL A 211 9.37 -2.71 -11.97
C VAL A 211 10.59 -2.77 -11.08
N CYS A 212 10.86 -1.71 -10.32
CA CYS A 212 11.91 -1.68 -9.32
C CYS A 212 11.49 -2.51 -8.09
N ARG A 213 12.25 -3.54 -7.71
CA ARG A 213 11.82 -4.47 -6.64
C ARG A 213 12.67 -4.49 -5.34
N PRO A 214 13.46 -3.48 -4.95
CA PRO A 214 14.16 -3.50 -3.65
C PRO A 214 13.20 -3.22 -2.47
N ASN A 215 13.68 -3.41 -1.23
CA ASN A 215 12.92 -3.21 0.04
C ASN A 215 12.29 -1.82 0.24
N CYS A 216 12.51 -0.84 -0.63
CA CYS A 216 11.98 0.51 -0.38
C CYS A 216 10.46 0.63 -0.50
N GLY A 217 9.74 -0.43 -0.90
CA GLY A 217 8.28 -0.46 -0.98
C GLY A 217 7.64 0.35 -2.11
N GLY A 218 8.42 1.16 -2.84
CA GLY A 218 7.89 2.07 -3.87
C GLY A 218 7.52 1.41 -5.21
N ALA A 219 7.93 0.17 -5.46
CA ALA A 219 7.71 -0.59 -6.70
C ALA A 219 7.67 0.23 -8.02
N CYS A 220 8.61 1.18 -8.17
CA CYS A 220 8.54 2.17 -9.24
C CYS A 220 8.49 1.48 -10.62
N ARG A 221 7.51 1.87 -11.43
CA ARG A 221 7.41 1.41 -12.82
C ARG A 221 8.53 2.05 -13.64
N MET A 222 9.17 1.25 -14.49
CA MET A 222 10.30 1.70 -15.30
C MET A 222 10.21 1.20 -16.73
N ASN A 223 10.70 2.01 -17.66
CA ASN A 223 11.06 1.53 -18.98
C ASN A 223 12.45 0.92 -18.90
N VAL A 224 12.61 -0.28 -19.47
CA VAL A 224 13.88 -0.96 -19.65
C VAL A 224 14.26 -0.82 -21.11
N HIS A 225 15.31 -0.04 -21.37
CA HIS A 225 15.79 0.24 -22.71
C HIS A 225 16.78 -0.85 -23.13
N VAL A 226 16.49 -1.54 -24.22
CA VAL A 226 17.29 -2.63 -24.76
C VAL A 226 17.82 -2.24 -26.14
N ARG A 227 19.13 -2.40 -26.35
CA ARG A 227 19.78 -2.21 -27.64
C ARG A 227 20.70 -3.39 -27.88
N ASP A 228 20.61 -4.01 -29.06
CA ASP A 228 21.39 -5.20 -29.44
C ASP A 228 21.33 -6.33 -28.39
N GLY A 229 20.13 -6.59 -27.86
CA GLY A 229 19.90 -7.61 -26.82
C GLY A 229 20.51 -7.29 -25.45
N ARG A 230 20.95 -6.05 -25.20
CA ARG A 230 21.54 -5.61 -23.93
C ARG A 230 20.74 -4.46 -23.34
N VAL A 231 20.52 -4.50 -22.02
CA VAL A 231 19.90 -3.38 -21.30
C VAL A 231 20.90 -2.23 -21.25
N VAL A 232 20.56 -1.06 -21.78
CA VAL A 232 21.46 0.10 -21.82
C VAL A 232 21.06 1.19 -20.84
N LYS A 233 19.77 1.27 -20.49
CA LYS A 233 19.22 2.33 -19.63
C LYS A 233 17.95 1.86 -18.93
N THR A 234 17.67 2.45 -17.78
CA THR A 234 16.35 2.42 -17.15
C THR A 234 15.86 3.84 -16.94
N SER A 235 14.59 4.10 -17.24
CA SER A 235 13.93 5.40 -17.01
C SER A 235 12.60 5.20 -16.29
N MET A 236 12.05 6.27 -15.71
CA MET A 236 10.70 6.21 -15.12
C MET A 236 9.68 5.88 -16.20
N LYS A 237 8.71 5.02 -15.88
CA LYS A 237 7.51 4.84 -16.70
C LYS A 237 6.31 5.37 -15.91
N PRO A 238 5.42 6.18 -16.52
CA PRO A 238 4.22 6.66 -15.84
C PRO A 238 3.33 5.52 -15.31
N LEU A 239 2.77 5.73 -14.13
CA LEU A 239 1.63 5.00 -13.59
C LEU A 239 0.32 5.68 -14.02
N PRO A 240 -0.82 4.99 -13.95
CA PRO A 240 -2.13 5.58 -14.28
C PRO A 240 -2.43 6.84 -13.45
N ASP A 241 -2.04 6.83 -12.16
CA ASP A 241 -2.10 8.02 -11.32
C ASP A 241 -0.72 8.73 -11.31
N PRO A 242 -0.63 9.94 -11.90
CA PRO A 242 0.63 10.64 -12.05
C PRO A 242 1.22 11.14 -10.72
N ARG A 243 0.43 11.20 -9.63
CA ARG A 243 0.93 11.58 -8.30
C ARG A 243 2.04 10.64 -7.83
N TYR A 244 1.97 9.38 -8.26
CA TYR A 244 2.93 8.34 -7.90
C TYR A 244 4.08 8.18 -8.90
N ASN A 245 4.16 9.03 -9.94
CA ASN A 245 5.25 9.00 -10.91
C ASN A 245 6.55 9.45 -10.28
N ARG A 246 7.29 8.51 -9.69
CA ARG A 246 8.56 8.76 -9.01
C ARG A 246 9.54 7.62 -9.29
N ILE A 247 10.81 7.97 -9.41
CA ILE A 247 11.92 7.01 -9.42
C ILE A 247 13.14 7.63 -8.75
N CYS A 248 13.86 6.85 -7.95
CA CYS A 248 15.11 7.28 -7.33
C CYS A 248 16.33 6.99 -8.22
N LEU A 249 17.47 7.60 -7.87
CA LEU A 249 18.75 7.35 -8.54
C LEU A 249 19.15 5.86 -8.55
N ARG A 250 18.81 5.10 -7.50
CA ARG A 250 19.04 3.65 -7.45
C ARG A 250 18.16 2.90 -8.45
N GLY A 251 16.93 3.36 -8.65
CA GLY A 251 15.99 2.82 -9.64
C GLY A 251 16.50 3.03 -11.07
N LEU A 252 17.03 4.23 -11.35
CA LEU A 252 17.63 4.58 -12.64
C LEU A 252 18.97 3.87 -12.91
N SER A 253 19.64 3.38 -11.87
CA SER A 253 20.95 2.73 -11.96
C SER A 253 20.89 1.20 -12.03
N ASN A 254 19.72 0.60 -12.31
CA ASN A 254 19.58 -0.87 -12.32
C ASN A 254 20.51 -1.56 -13.33
N VAL A 255 20.86 -0.88 -14.41
CA VAL A 255 21.84 -1.35 -15.42
C VAL A 255 23.18 -1.74 -14.77
N GLN A 256 23.66 -0.93 -13.80
CA GLN A 256 24.92 -1.20 -13.09
C GLN A 256 24.85 -2.50 -12.28
N ARG A 257 23.68 -2.85 -11.73
CA ARG A 257 23.47 -4.12 -11.00
C ARG A 257 23.48 -5.32 -11.94
N ILE A 258 22.91 -5.18 -13.15
CA ILE A 258 22.86 -6.24 -14.17
C ILE A 258 24.26 -6.63 -14.64
N TYR A 259 25.14 -5.63 -14.85
CA TYR A 259 26.49 -5.83 -15.38
C TYR A 259 27.59 -5.75 -14.31
N SER A 260 27.23 -5.70 -13.03
CA SER A 260 28.19 -5.65 -11.94
C SER A 260 29.19 -6.82 -12.05
N PRO A 261 30.50 -6.57 -11.87
CA PRO A 261 31.49 -7.65 -11.82
C PRO A 261 31.21 -8.63 -10.67
N ASN A 262 30.51 -8.19 -9.62
CA ASN A 262 30.15 -8.99 -8.45
C ASN A 262 28.86 -9.81 -8.63
N ARG A 263 28.22 -9.76 -9.81
CA ARG A 263 26.98 -10.52 -10.05
C ARG A 263 27.29 -12.02 -10.08
N ILE A 264 26.60 -12.78 -9.22
CA ILE A 264 26.65 -14.25 -9.24
C ILE A 264 25.93 -14.74 -10.51
N LYS A 265 26.67 -15.40 -11.40
CA LYS A 265 26.18 -15.86 -12.73
C LYS A 265 25.84 -17.35 -12.78
N TYR A 266 26.45 -18.14 -11.91
CA TYR A 266 26.35 -19.60 -11.91
C TYR A 266 26.19 -20.13 -10.49
N PRO A 267 25.67 -21.35 -10.32
CA PRO A 267 25.76 -22.06 -9.04
C PRO A 267 27.22 -22.23 -8.60
N MET A 268 27.50 -21.86 -7.35
CA MET A 268 28.84 -21.90 -6.78
C MET A 268 28.84 -22.77 -5.52
N LYS A 269 29.79 -23.71 -5.43
CA LYS A 269 30.02 -24.57 -4.27
C LYS A 269 31.29 -24.14 -3.57
N ARG A 270 31.21 -23.94 -2.26
CA ARG A 270 32.39 -23.61 -1.43
C ARG A 270 33.37 -24.78 -1.43
N VAL A 271 34.65 -24.49 -1.63
CA VAL A 271 35.75 -25.49 -1.58
C VAL A 271 36.78 -25.22 -0.47
N GLY A 272 36.83 -24.01 0.09
CA GLY A 272 37.65 -23.66 1.27
C GLY A 272 36.84 -23.59 2.58
N LYS A 273 37.42 -23.06 3.66
CA LYS A 273 36.65 -22.78 4.89
C LYS A 273 35.61 -21.67 4.64
N ARG A 274 34.56 -21.60 5.48
CA ARG A 274 33.57 -20.50 5.41
C ARG A 274 34.31 -19.17 5.65
N GLY A 275 34.07 -18.17 4.80
CA GLY A 275 34.73 -16.87 4.86
C GLY A 275 36.01 -16.74 4.02
N GLU A 276 36.58 -17.82 3.48
CA GLU A 276 37.81 -17.76 2.64
C GLU A 276 37.57 -17.31 1.19
N ASP A 277 36.32 -17.09 0.79
CA ASP A 277 35.90 -16.75 -0.57
C ASP A 277 36.42 -17.70 -1.68
N LYS A 278 36.58 -18.98 -1.36
CA LYS A 278 37.01 -20.02 -2.31
C LYS A 278 35.82 -20.83 -2.84
N TRP A 279 35.53 -20.65 -4.13
CA TRP A 279 34.37 -21.24 -4.78
C TRP A 279 34.73 -22.02 -6.04
N LYS A 280 33.98 -23.10 -6.29
CA LYS A 280 34.00 -23.87 -7.54
C LYS A 280 32.64 -23.74 -8.21
N ARG A 281 32.62 -23.41 -9.50
CA ARG A 281 31.41 -23.46 -10.32
C ARG A 281 30.94 -24.92 -10.45
N ILE A 282 29.65 -25.14 -10.27
CA ILE A 282 29.01 -26.44 -10.46
C ILE A 282 27.78 -26.31 -11.37
N SER A 283 27.23 -27.43 -11.85
CA SER A 283 25.97 -27.42 -12.61
C SER A 283 24.78 -27.13 -11.70
N TRP A 284 23.64 -26.75 -12.30
CA TRP A 284 22.39 -26.61 -11.56
C TRP A 284 21.93 -27.94 -10.96
N ASP A 285 22.05 -29.04 -11.69
CA ASP A 285 21.68 -30.38 -11.19
C ASP A 285 22.54 -30.79 -9.99
N GLU A 286 23.86 -30.57 -10.04
CA GLU A 286 24.73 -30.87 -8.89
C GLU A 286 24.33 -30.00 -7.68
N ALA A 287 24.03 -28.71 -7.90
CA ALA A 287 23.67 -27.79 -6.83
C ALA A 287 22.35 -28.22 -6.16
N ILE A 288 21.32 -28.49 -6.96
CA ILE A 288 20.00 -28.89 -6.48
C ILE A 288 20.09 -30.24 -5.77
N ASN A 289 20.72 -31.25 -6.37
CA ASN A 289 20.88 -32.58 -5.76
C ASN A 289 21.66 -32.49 -4.45
N THR A 290 22.75 -31.72 -4.40
CA THR A 290 23.52 -31.52 -3.15
C THR A 290 22.65 -30.91 -2.04
N ILE A 291 21.77 -29.96 -2.36
CA ILE A 291 20.87 -29.33 -1.39
C ILE A 291 19.81 -30.33 -0.93
N VAL A 292 19.14 -30.99 -1.88
CA VAL A 292 18.04 -31.95 -1.62
C VAL A 292 18.53 -33.14 -0.80
N ASP A 293 19.65 -33.75 -1.17
CA ASP A 293 20.23 -34.90 -0.46
C ASP A 293 20.55 -34.55 1.00
N ASN A 294 21.10 -33.34 1.23
CA ASN A 294 21.38 -32.87 2.57
C ASN A 294 20.11 -32.59 3.38
N MET A 295 19.11 -31.95 2.78
CA MET A 295 17.84 -31.68 3.44
C MET A 295 17.11 -32.98 3.79
N ASN A 296 17.09 -33.96 2.89
CA ASN A 296 16.50 -35.28 3.12
C ASN A 296 17.24 -36.06 4.21
N ARG A 297 18.57 -36.07 4.18
CA ARG A 297 19.40 -36.68 5.23
C ARG A 297 19.13 -36.06 6.60
N ILE A 298 18.98 -34.73 6.66
CA ILE A 298 18.64 -34.01 7.89
C ILE A 298 17.24 -34.37 8.36
N SER A 299 16.24 -34.33 7.48
CA SER A 299 14.86 -34.71 7.79
C SER A 299 14.77 -36.13 8.35
N LYS A 300 15.47 -37.09 7.74
CA LYS A 300 15.48 -38.49 8.18
C LYS A 300 16.08 -38.67 9.57
N LYS A 301 17.11 -37.90 9.93
CA LYS A 301 17.84 -38.04 11.20
C LYS A 301 17.28 -37.20 12.35
N TYR A 302 16.76 -36.01 12.05
CA TYR A 302 16.41 -35.00 13.06
C TYR A 302 14.97 -34.46 12.94
N GLY A 303 14.19 -34.94 11.95
CA GLY A 303 12.85 -34.46 11.65
C GLY A 303 12.84 -33.30 10.65
N LYS A 304 11.68 -33.08 10.00
CA LYS A 304 11.49 -32.06 8.96
C LYS A 304 11.82 -30.64 9.44
N GLN A 305 11.46 -30.31 10.67
CA GLN A 305 11.69 -29.01 11.32
C GLN A 305 13.18 -28.69 11.53
N ALA A 306 14.07 -29.68 11.42
CA ALA A 306 15.51 -29.46 11.50
C ALA A 306 16.07 -28.74 10.25
N ASN A 307 15.33 -28.75 9.15
CA ASN A 307 15.59 -27.86 8.04
C ASN A 307 14.96 -26.50 8.30
N SER A 308 15.68 -25.42 8.02
CA SER A 308 15.17 -24.07 8.22
C SER A 308 15.41 -23.16 7.03
N PHE A 309 14.49 -22.20 6.86
CA PHE A 309 14.53 -21.17 5.83
C PHE A 309 14.58 -19.80 6.50
N ILE A 310 15.40 -18.91 5.95
CA ILE A 310 15.42 -17.51 6.30
C ILE A 310 15.38 -16.66 5.02
N GLY A 311 14.39 -15.77 4.98
CA GLY A 311 14.18 -14.80 3.93
C GLY A 311 14.24 -13.39 4.50
N CYS A 312 14.76 -12.43 3.74
CA CYS A 312 14.78 -11.02 4.12
C CYS A 312 14.51 -10.15 2.89
N SER A 313 14.82 -8.86 2.92
CA SER A 313 14.24 -7.85 2.05
C SER A 313 15.02 -7.52 0.77
N GLY A 314 15.83 -8.44 0.27
CA GLY A 314 16.66 -8.26 -0.93
C GLY A 314 15.86 -8.11 -2.24
N SER A 315 14.61 -8.57 -2.28
CA SER A 315 13.67 -8.43 -3.41
C SER A 315 12.23 -8.57 -2.93
N TYR A 316 11.36 -7.63 -3.31
CA TYR A 316 9.92 -7.61 -3.04
C TYR A 316 9.09 -8.02 -4.28
N ALA A 317 9.67 -8.84 -5.15
CA ALA A 317 8.94 -9.41 -6.28
C ALA A 317 7.90 -10.44 -5.81
N THR A 318 6.69 -10.46 -6.34
CA THR A 318 5.59 -11.35 -5.89
C THR A 318 6.01 -12.82 -5.74
N LEU A 319 6.58 -13.44 -6.79
CA LEU A 319 6.92 -14.88 -6.75
C LEU A 319 8.22 -15.23 -6.03
N SER A 320 9.17 -14.29 -5.93
CA SER A 320 10.50 -14.53 -5.35
C SER A 320 10.76 -13.74 -4.08
N SER A 321 9.74 -13.09 -3.52
CA SER A 321 9.78 -12.36 -2.26
C SER A 321 10.00 -13.32 -1.08
N PRO A 322 10.65 -12.87 0.01
CA PRO A 322 10.73 -13.63 1.25
C PRO A 322 9.36 -13.92 1.90
N PHE A 323 8.34 -13.12 1.57
CA PHE A 323 7.06 -13.17 2.25
C PHE A 323 5.95 -13.77 1.39
N SER A 324 5.89 -13.43 0.11
CA SER A 324 4.78 -13.80 -0.78
C SER A 324 5.07 -14.89 -1.81
N GLY A 325 6.27 -15.50 -1.75
CA GLY A 325 6.83 -16.25 -2.88
C GLY A 325 6.85 -17.79 -2.77
N SER A 326 7.49 -18.39 -3.78
CA SER A 326 7.73 -19.82 -3.94
C SER A 326 8.49 -20.46 -2.78
N PHE A 327 9.35 -19.70 -2.10
CA PHE A 327 10.10 -20.17 -0.94
C PHE A 327 9.20 -20.38 0.29
N THR A 328 8.20 -19.52 0.50
CA THR A 328 7.22 -19.71 1.59
C THR A 328 6.44 -21.02 1.37
N ARG A 329 5.97 -21.24 0.13
CA ARG A 329 5.32 -22.50 -0.26
C ARG A 329 6.23 -23.70 -0.07
N LEU A 330 7.46 -23.65 -0.60
CA LEU A 330 8.42 -24.75 -0.50
C LEU A 330 8.67 -25.13 0.96
N LYS A 331 8.93 -24.15 1.82
CA LYS A 331 9.14 -24.35 3.26
C LYS A 331 7.92 -25.02 3.91
N ASN A 332 6.71 -24.56 3.62
CA ASN A 332 5.49 -25.10 4.22
C ASN A 332 5.20 -26.53 3.75
N VAL A 333 5.38 -26.84 2.46
CA VAL A 333 5.28 -28.21 1.92
C VAL A 333 6.32 -29.14 2.56
N MET A 334 7.50 -28.62 2.86
CA MET A 334 8.54 -29.36 3.58
C MET A 334 8.29 -29.48 5.09
N GLU A 335 7.30 -28.77 5.65
CA GLU A 335 7.12 -28.56 7.09
C GLU A 335 8.41 -28.08 7.79
N ALA A 336 9.22 -27.31 7.07
CA ALA A 336 10.49 -26.78 7.53
C ALA A 336 10.28 -25.57 8.44
N THR A 337 11.25 -25.32 9.33
CA THR A 337 11.21 -24.16 10.22
C THR A 337 11.39 -22.86 9.46
N PHE A 338 10.57 -21.86 9.75
CA PHE A 338 10.81 -20.48 9.36
C PHE A 338 11.58 -19.74 10.43
N ILE A 339 12.67 -19.08 10.05
CA ILE A 339 13.34 -18.12 10.90
C ILE A 339 12.80 -16.73 10.54
N SER A 340 11.90 -16.21 11.38
CA SER A 340 11.29 -14.90 11.15
C SER A 340 12.25 -13.76 11.46
N ILE A 341 12.13 -12.70 10.69
CA ILE A 341 12.99 -11.52 10.78
C ILE A 341 12.67 -10.67 12.01
N SER A 342 13.62 -9.81 12.39
CA SER A 342 13.49 -8.84 13.50
C SER A 342 13.63 -7.38 13.05
N LEU A 343 13.39 -7.10 11.77
CA LEU A 343 13.53 -5.76 11.16
C LEU A 343 12.18 -5.27 10.67
N ASP A 344 11.99 -3.96 10.70
CA ASP A 344 10.82 -3.26 10.15
C ASP A 344 9.47 -3.76 10.73
N THR A 345 9.46 -4.28 11.96
CA THR A 345 8.26 -4.86 12.61
C THR A 345 7.89 -4.26 13.96
N ALA A 346 8.80 -3.58 14.67
CA ALA A 346 8.57 -3.26 16.08
C ALA A 346 7.45 -2.23 16.24
N TYR A 347 7.55 -1.08 15.55
CA TYR A 347 6.52 -0.05 15.54
C TYR A 347 5.15 -0.63 15.18
N PHE A 348 5.07 -1.41 14.10
CA PHE A 348 3.81 -1.98 13.59
C PHE A 348 3.21 -3.06 14.48
N ALA A 349 4.05 -3.84 15.17
CA ALA A 349 3.58 -4.75 16.20
C ALA A 349 2.96 -3.98 17.38
N GLY A 350 3.48 -2.79 17.70
CA GLY A 350 2.88 -1.87 18.67
C GLY A 350 1.56 -1.29 18.21
N VAL A 351 1.51 -0.70 17.01
CA VAL A 351 0.30 -0.12 16.42
C VAL A 351 -0.80 -1.17 16.27
N GLY A 352 -0.45 -2.35 15.73
CA GLY A 352 -1.39 -3.43 15.48
C GLY A 352 -2.02 -4.02 16.75
N ARG A 353 -1.40 -3.85 17.93
CA ARG A 353 -2.02 -4.22 19.22
C ARG A 353 -3.15 -3.28 19.64
N VAL A 354 -3.20 -2.06 19.10
CA VAL A 354 -4.20 -1.05 19.46
C VAL A 354 -5.31 -1.00 18.42
N ILE A 355 -4.96 -0.87 17.14
CA ILE A 355 -5.93 -0.64 16.06
C ILE A 355 -6.19 -1.88 15.19
N GLY A 356 -5.52 -3.00 15.48
CA GLY A 356 -5.55 -4.18 14.64
C GLY A 356 -4.78 -4.01 13.33
N GLY A 357 -5.13 -4.83 12.33
CA GLY A 357 -4.51 -4.77 11.00
C GLY A 357 -3.21 -5.54 10.86
N THR A 358 -2.79 -5.74 9.61
CA THR A 358 -1.58 -6.49 9.22
C THR A 358 -0.38 -5.56 9.03
N LEU A 359 0.83 -6.12 9.04
CA LEU A 359 2.08 -5.38 8.88
C LEU A 359 2.05 -4.48 7.63
N PHE A 360 2.35 -3.19 7.80
CA PHE A 360 2.37 -2.16 6.74
C PHE A 360 1.01 -1.76 6.12
N LEU A 361 -0.11 -2.14 6.73
CA LEU A 361 -1.47 -1.86 6.25
C LEU A 361 -2.34 -1.21 7.34
N GLN A 362 -1.74 -0.32 8.11
CA GLN A 362 -2.32 0.26 9.33
C GLN A 362 -2.54 1.77 9.21
N GLY A 363 -2.24 2.35 8.04
CA GLY A 363 -2.36 3.79 7.79
C GLY A 363 -3.02 4.12 6.46
N ASN A 364 -3.30 5.42 6.28
CA ASN A 364 -3.90 5.95 5.06
C ASN A 364 -2.85 5.97 3.94
N GLU A 365 -3.31 6.00 2.69
CA GLU A 365 -2.39 6.19 1.57
C GLU A 365 -1.68 7.56 1.65
N PRO A 366 -0.41 7.68 1.21
CA PRO A 366 0.33 8.94 1.27
C PRO A 366 -0.35 10.15 0.63
N ALA A 367 -1.19 9.94 -0.40
CA ALA A 367 -1.95 11.02 -1.01
C ALA A 367 -2.90 11.74 -0.05
N ASP A 368 -3.34 11.08 1.03
CA ASP A 368 -4.22 11.64 2.05
C ASP A 368 -3.50 12.59 3.02
N TYR A 369 -2.15 12.64 3.02
CA TYR A 369 -1.39 13.60 3.83
C TYR A 369 -1.77 15.04 3.51
N ALA A 370 -2.18 15.31 2.26
CA ALA A 370 -2.63 16.62 1.81
C ALA A 370 -3.92 17.12 2.48
N ASN A 371 -4.60 16.27 3.27
CA ASN A 371 -5.80 16.60 4.04
C ASN A 371 -5.51 16.79 5.54
N ALA A 372 -4.25 16.63 5.97
CA ALA A 372 -3.85 16.84 7.36
C ALA A 372 -3.62 18.33 7.67
N ASN A 373 -4.01 18.78 8.86
CA ASN A 373 -3.63 20.11 9.38
C ASN A 373 -2.21 20.12 9.92
N THR A 374 -1.74 18.97 10.42
CA THR A 374 -0.36 18.79 10.89
C THR A 374 0.14 17.41 10.48
N VAL A 375 1.38 17.35 9.99
CA VAL A 375 2.10 16.13 9.67
C VAL A 375 3.27 15.99 10.64
N PHE A 376 3.28 14.91 11.40
CA PHE A 376 4.37 14.51 12.27
C PHE A 376 5.22 13.47 11.57
N VAL A 377 6.46 13.78 11.22
CA VAL A 377 7.44 12.75 10.86
C VAL A 377 8.14 12.33 12.15
N TRP A 378 7.90 11.09 12.59
CA TRP A 378 8.45 10.59 13.85
C TRP A 378 9.40 9.43 13.56
N ALA A 379 10.68 9.60 13.94
CA ALA A 379 11.75 8.63 13.74
C ALA A 379 11.98 8.22 12.27
N GLY A 380 11.69 9.14 11.33
CA GLY A 380 11.78 8.91 9.88
C GLY A 380 12.59 9.96 9.14
N SER A 381 13.41 9.50 8.18
CA SER A 381 14.20 10.35 7.28
C SER A 381 13.56 10.37 5.89
N ILE A 382 12.46 11.10 5.74
CA ILE A 382 11.61 11.02 4.54
C ILE A 382 12.34 11.52 3.29
N THR A 383 13.12 12.59 3.41
CA THR A 383 13.88 13.18 2.29
C THR A 383 15.03 12.30 1.78
N GLU A 384 15.39 11.22 2.48
CA GLU A 384 16.53 10.36 2.12
C GLU A 384 16.14 8.90 1.94
N ALA A 385 15.39 8.34 2.90
CA ALA A 385 15.01 6.94 2.92
C ALA A 385 13.68 6.67 2.20
N GLN A 386 12.77 7.66 2.19
CA GLN A 386 11.42 7.55 1.60
C GLN A 386 11.12 8.69 0.63
N ILE A 387 12.08 8.97 -0.26
CA ILE A 387 12.02 10.13 -1.15
C ILE A 387 10.76 10.17 -2.04
N HIS A 388 10.14 9.02 -2.29
CA HIS A 388 8.90 8.90 -3.05
C HIS A 388 7.71 9.50 -2.29
N ASN A 389 7.77 9.54 -0.95
CA ASN A 389 6.70 10.07 -0.10
C ASN A 389 6.91 11.55 0.25
N TRP A 390 8.12 12.09 0.09
CA TRP A 390 8.42 13.48 0.47
C TRP A 390 7.48 14.49 -0.18
N HIS A 391 7.19 14.33 -1.47
CA HIS A 391 6.33 15.29 -2.14
C HIS A 391 4.91 15.31 -1.57
N PHE A 392 4.36 14.19 -1.08
CA PHE A 392 3.03 14.22 -0.45
C PHE A 392 3.01 15.05 0.83
N ILE A 393 4.13 15.08 1.57
CA ILE A 393 4.31 15.97 2.72
C ILE A 393 4.46 17.41 2.25
N ALA A 394 5.23 17.65 1.17
CA ALA A 394 5.37 18.99 0.59
C ALA A 394 4.02 19.53 0.07
N ASP A 395 3.22 18.69 -0.60
CA ASP A 395 1.87 19.01 -1.10
C ASP A 395 0.94 19.38 0.08
N ALA A 396 1.08 18.71 1.23
CA ALA A 396 0.37 19.07 2.46
C ALA A 396 0.85 20.42 3.02
N MET A 397 2.16 20.66 3.05
CA MET A 397 2.73 21.94 3.50
C MET A 397 2.28 23.11 2.61
N ASP A 398 2.23 22.93 1.30
CA ASP A 398 1.75 23.93 0.35
C ASP A 398 0.26 24.26 0.56
N LYS A 399 -0.52 23.31 1.09
CA LYS A 399 -1.91 23.51 1.54
C LYS A 399 -2.03 24.10 2.95
N GLY A 400 -0.91 24.38 3.61
CA GLY A 400 -0.86 25.02 4.93
C GLY A 400 -0.67 24.06 6.11
N ALA A 401 -0.47 22.75 5.86
CA ALA A 401 -0.19 21.80 6.93
C ALA A 401 1.14 22.14 7.63
N LYS A 402 1.16 22.03 8.96
CA LYS A 402 2.39 22.19 9.75
C LYS A 402 3.21 20.90 9.75
N LEU A 403 4.52 21.02 9.59
CA LEU A 403 5.45 19.89 9.66
C LEU A 403 6.16 19.87 11.02
N VAL A 404 5.94 18.82 11.79
CA VAL A 404 6.68 18.51 13.03
C VAL A 404 7.59 17.32 12.76
N VAL A 405 8.87 17.44 13.09
CA VAL A 405 9.84 16.35 12.95
C VAL A 405 10.39 15.99 14.33
N ILE A 406 10.21 14.73 14.73
CA ILE A 406 10.75 14.18 15.98
C ILE A 406 11.86 13.20 15.62
N ASP A 407 13.10 13.61 15.87
CA ASP A 407 14.32 12.93 15.42
C ASP A 407 15.48 13.33 16.36
N PRO A 408 16.31 12.39 16.87
CA PRO A 408 17.43 12.73 17.76
C PRO A 408 18.47 13.67 17.18
N PHE A 409 18.58 13.77 15.86
CA PHE A 409 19.50 14.68 15.18
C PHE A 409 18.77 15.59 14.19
N TYR A 410 19.37 16.72 13.86
CA TYR A 410 18.80 17.67 12.89
C TYR A 410 18.98 17.13 11.46
N SER A 411 18.06 16.28 11.02
CA SER A 411 18.10 15.64 9.71
C SER A 411 17.71 16.59 8.57
N PRO A 412 17.99 16.23 7.30
CA PRO A 412 17.50 17.00 6.14
C PRO A 412 15.96 17.12 6.09
N THR A 413 15.23 16.18 6.71
CA THR A 413 13.79 16.30 6.89
C THR A 413 13.44 17.35 7.96
N ALA A 414 14.15 17.35 9.10
CA ALA A 414 14.00 18.37 10.15
C ALA A 414 14.30 19.79 9.64
N ALA A 415 15.23 19.95 8.69
CA ALA A 415 15.53 21.22 8.04
C ALA A 415 14.36 21.83 7.23
N LYS A 416 13.29 21.07 7.01
CA LYS A 416 12.07 21.52 6.33
C LYS A 416 10.90 21.75 7.30
N ALA A 417 11.08 21.44 8.58
CA ALA A 417 10.00 21.43 9.57
C ALA A 417 9.73 22.81 10.16
N ASP A 418 8.46 23.07 10.52
CA ASP A 418 8.10 24.19 11.38
C ASP A 418 8.60 23.98 12.82
N VAL A 419 8.63 22.72 13.27
CA VAL A 419 9.09 22.31 14.60
C VAL A 419 9.97 21.07 14.50
N TRP A 420 11.19 21.16 15.04
CA TRP A 420 12.02 20.00 15.29
C TRP A 420 12.10 19.71 16.78
N VAL A 421 11.96 18.43 17.14
CA VAL A 421 12.05 17.92 18.51
C VAL A 421 13.19 16.90 18.59
N SER A 422 14.28 17.29 19.24
CA SER A 422 15.40 16.41 19.55
C SER A 422 15.06 15.51 20.72
N VAL A 423 14.63 14.28 20.43
CA VAL A 423 14.30 13.27 21.44
C VAL A 423 15.51 12.39 21.75
N ARG A 424 15.70 11.99 23.01
CA ARG A 424 16.71 11.00 23.38
C ARG A 424 16.42 9.68 22.67
N PRO A 425 17.40 9.06 21.98
CA PRO A 425 17.16 7.81 21.25
C PRO A 425 16.54 6.72 22.13
N GLY A 426 15.43 6.13 21.69
CA GLY A 426 14.72 5.05 22.41
C GLY A 426 13.78 5.52 23.53
N SER A 427 13.62 6.84 23.73
CA SER A 427 12.74 7.40 24.76
C SER A 427 11.36 7.84 24.25
N ASP A 428 11.08 7.63 22.97
CA ASP A 428 9.84 8.02 22.28
C ASP A 428 8.52 7.59 22.97
N PRO A 429 8.43 6.40 23.60
CA PRO A 429 7.21 6.04 24.34
C PRO A 429 6.90 7.01 25.49
N ALA A 430 7.94 7.49 26.19
CA ALA A 430 7.76 8.46 27.28
C ALA A 430 7.30 9.83 26.75
N LEU A 431 7.76 10.23 25.56
CA LEU A 431 7.31 11.44 24.90
C LEU A 431 5.83 11.35 24.53
N ALA A 432 5.40 10.25 23.91
CA ALA A 432 4.00 10.01 23.57
C ALA A 432 3.09 9.98 24.81
N LEU A 433 3.51 9.31 25.90
CA LEU A 433 2.79 9.32 27.18
C LEU A 433 2.69 10.72 27.80
N ALA A 434 3.74 11.54 27.67
CA ALA A 434 3.69 12.91 28.14
C ALA A 434 2.78 13.82 27.31
N MET A 435 2.71 13.57 26.00
CA MET A 435 1.72 14.24 25.15
C MET A 435 0.30 13.86 25.57
N MET A 436 0.04 12.58 25.84
CA MET A 436 -1.25 12.14 26.39
C MET A 436 -1.56 12.80 27.73
N ASN A 437 -0.57 12.97 28.61
CA ASN A 437 -0.75 13.65 29.90
C ASN A 437 -1.30 15.06 29.71
N VAL A 438 -0.68 15.86 28.83
CA VAL A 438 -1.14 17.21 28.51
C VAL A 438 -2.56 17.18 27.93
N ILE A 439 -2.82 16.31 26.97
CA ILE A 439 -4.14 16.18 26.31
C ILE A 439 -5.24 15.83 27.32
N ILE A 440 -4.97 14.91 28.25
CA ILE A 440 -5.94 14.52 29.29
C ILE A 440 -6.15 15.68 30.29
N LYS A 441 -5.08 16.32 30.77
CA LYS A 441 -5.17 17.40 31.78
C LYS A 441 -5.83 18.67 31.22
N GLU A 442 -5.64 18.95 29.94
CA GLU A 442 -6.26 20.08 29.25
C GLU A 442 -7.62 19.73 28.61
N ASN A 443 -8.13 18.50 28.81
CA ASN A 443 -9.41 18.02 28.30
C ASN A 443 -9.54 18.16 26.76
N LEU A 444 -8.46 17.86 26.03
CA LEU A 444 -8.37 17.90 24.56
C LEU A 444 -8.65 16.54 23.91
N MET A 445 -9.29 15.62 24.64
CA MET A 445 -9.59 14.27 24.15
C MET A 445 -10.86 14.25 23.29
N ASP A 446 -10.90 13.35 22.31
CA ASP A 446 -12.12 13.01 21.59
C ASP A 446 -12.90 11.94 22.36
N LYS A 447 -13.68 12.37 23.35
CA LYS A 447 -14.44 11.46 24.22
C LYS A 447 -15.47 10.64 23.47
N ALA A 448 -16.06 11.17 22.40
CA ALA A 448 -17.04 10.45 21.59
C ALA A 448 -16.36 9.31 20.84
N PHE A 449 -15.26 9.59 20.13
CA PHE A 449 -14.48 8.56 19.46
C PHE A 449 -13.99 7.49 20.43
N MET A 450 -13.45 7.90 21.58
CA MET A 450 -12.98 6.96 22.59
C MET A 450 -14.09 6.07 23.14
N ARG A 451 -15.30 6.60 23.35
CA ARG A 451 -16.44 5.81 23.82
C ARG A 451 -16.87 4.77 22.78
N ASP A 452 -16.92 5.18 21.52
CA ASP A 452 -17.58 4.42 20.45
C ASP A 452 -16.61 3.47 19.70
N HIS A 453 -15.31 3.77 19.70
CA HIS A 453 -14.31 3.07 18.88
C HIS A 453 -13.12 2.54 19.67
N THR A 454 -13.14 2.59 21.01
CA THR A 454 -12.04 2.08 21.83
C THR A 454 -12.54 1.28 23.03
N VAL A 455 -11.61 0.59 23.69
CA VAL A 455 -11.87 -0.14 24.94
C VAL A 455 -11.91 0.76 26.18
N ALA A 456 -11.84 2.10 26.04
CA ALA A 456 -11.82 3.04 27.16
C ALA A 456 -12.84 2.76 28.28
N PRO A 457 -14.13 2.47 27.99
CA PRO A 457 -15.12 2.20 29.04
C PRO A 457 -15.08 0.77 29.60
N PHE A 458 -14.32 -0.14 28.99
CA PHE A 458 -14.34 -1.56 29.35
C PHE A 458 -13.74 -1.76 30.73
N LEU A 459 -14.39 -2.60 31.54
CA LEU A 459 -13.97 -2.90 32.90
C LEU A 459 -12.84 -3.93 32.91
N VAL A 460 -11.82 -3.67 33.71
CA VAL A 460 -10.67 -4.57 33.93
C VAL A 460 -10.65 -4.98 35.39
N ARG A 461 -10.60 -6.29 35.64
CA ARG A 461 -10.66 -6.85 36.99
C ARG A 461 -9.36 -6.58 37.75
N ALA A 462 -9.48 -6.21 39.02
CA ALA A 462 -8.34 -5.92 39.87
C ALA A 462 -7.52 -7.17 40.24
N ASP A 463 -8.15 -8.34 40.31
CA ASP A 463 -7.56 -9.60 40.78
C ASP A 463 -6.64 -10.28 39.75
N ASN A 464 -7.01 -10.28 38.47
CA ASN A 464 -6.28 -10.99 37.41
C ASN A 464 -5.84 -10.11 36.23
N LYS A 465 -6.20 -8.81 36.25
CA LYS A 465 -5.87 -7.82 35.21
C LYS A 465 -6.40 -8.13 33.81
N ARG A 466 -7.42 -8.97 33.70
CA ARG A 466 -8.15 -9.23 32.45
C ARG A 466 -9.39 -8.37 32.37
N PHE A 467 -9.89 -8.14 31.15
CA PHE A 467 -11.21 -7.56 30.96
C PHE A 467 -12.27 -8.41 31.66
N LEU A 468 -13.19 -7.75 32.36
CA LEU A 468 -14.36 -8.37 32.96
C LEU A 468 -15.31 -8.80 31.83
N ARG A 469 -15.73 -10.06 31.89
CA ARG A 469 -16.60 -10.69 30.88
C ARG A 469 -17.94 -11.12 31.46
N GLN A 470 -18.91 -11.37 30.59
CA GLN A 470 -20.22 -11.91 31.00
C GLN A 470 -20.05 -13.26 31.72
N SER A 471 -19.18 -14.14 31.22
CA SER A 471 -18.91 -15.45 31.85
C SER A 471 -18.35 -15.35 33.27
N ASP A 472 -17.67 -14.25 33.60
CA ASP A 472 -17.15 -14.00 34.96
C ASP A 472 -18.27 -13.75 35.98
N LEU A 473 -19.44 -13.27 35.53
CA LEU A 473 -20.60 -13.01 36.39
C LEU A 473 -21.53 -14.22 36.48
N THR A 474 -21.67 -14.99 35.40
CA THR A 474 -22.58 -16.14 35.35
C THR A 474 -21.92 -17.44 35.82
N GLY A 475 -20.59 -17.50 35.83
CA GLY A 475 -19.82 -18.74 36.06
C GLY A 475 -19.96 -19.77 34.94
N GLN A 476 -20.66 -19.44 33.85
CA GLN A 476 -20.88 -20.32 32.71
C GLN A 476 -19.83 -20.05 31.66
N LYS A 477 -19.11 -21.11 31.25
CA LYS A 477 -18.19 -21.01 30.12
C LYS A 477 -18.99 -20.76 28.84
N VAL A 478 -18.47 -19.85 28.02
CA VAL A 478 -19.00 -19.60 26.68
C VAL A 478 -18.74 -20.84 25.81
N ALA A 479 -19.76 -21.25 25.05
CA ALA A 479 -19.66 -22.40 24.15
C ALA A 479 -18.58 -22.16 23.08
N GLU A 480 -17.98 -23.24 22.57
CA GLU A 480 -16.97 -23.14 21.52
C GLU A 480 -17.55 -22.44 20.27
N GLY A 481 -16.85 -21.40 19.80
CA GLY A 481 -17.29 -20.58 18.66
C GLY A 481 -18.22 -19.40 19.00
N GLN A 482 -18.61 -19.21 20.25
CA GLN A 482 -19.38 -18.04 20.71
C GLN A 482 -18.44 -16.98 21.33
N GLU A 483 -18.76 -15.69 21.16
CA GLU A 483 -18.02 -14.60 21.80
C GLU A 483 -18.50 -14.36 23.23
N ASP A 484 -17.56 -14.08 24.13
CA ASP A 484 -17.85 -13.70 25.52
C ASP A 484 -17.91 -12.18 25.63
N PRO A 485 -19.09 -11.57 25.84
CA PRO A 485 -19.23 -10.12 25.83
C PRO A 485 -18.35 -9.41 26.86
N TYR A 486 -17.79 -8.28 26.46
CA TYR A 486 -17.13 -7.35 27.37
C TYR A 486 -18.16 -6.58 28.20
N LEU A 487 -17.78 -6.21 29.42
CA LEU A 487 -18.64 -5.48 30.33
C LEU A 487 -18.17 -4.05 30.58
N VAL A 488 -19.15 -3.15 30.71
CA VAL A 488 -19.00 -1.73 31.03
C VAL A 488 -19.94 -1.37 32.18
N TRP A 489 -19.63 -0.29 32.90
CA TRP A 489 -20.56 0.28 33.87
C TRP A 489 -21.46 1.29 33.16
N ASP A 490 -22.76 1.06 33.09
CA ASP A 490 -23.70 1.99 32.47
C ASP A 490 -24.19 3.01 33.51
N LYS A 491 -23.89 4.30 33.30
CA LYS A 491 -24.30 5.37 34.23
C LYS A 491 -25.81 5.61 34.20
N ALA A 492 -26.48 5.33 33.08
CA ALA A 492 -27.92 5.55 32.95
C ALA A 492 -28.72 4.58 33.84
N SER A 493 -28.36 3.29 33.84
CA SER A 493 -28.98 2.28 34.71
C SER A 493 -28.24 2.06 36.04
N ASN A 494 -27.07 2.68 36.22
CA ASN A 494 -26.18 2.51 37.37
C ASN A 494 -25.87 1.04 37.71
N GLN A 495 -25.61 0.24 36.67
CA GLN A 495 -25.30 -1.18 36.77
C GLN A 495 -24.36 -1.61 35.65
N VAL A 496 -23.81 -2.81 35.78
CA VAL A 496 -23.02 -3.44 34.73
C VAL A 496 -23.92 -3.82 33.54
N ARG A 497 -23.44 -3.60 32.32
CA ARG A 497 -24.08 -3.96 31.06
C ARG A 497 -23.04 -4.50 30.08
N THR A 498 -23.50 -5.28 29.10
CA THR A 498 -22.70 -5.56 27.91
C THR A 498 -22.58 -4.29 27.07
N VAL A 499 -21.52 -4.18 26.26
CA VAL A 499 -21.21 -2.97 25.49
C VAL A 499 -22.39 -2.54 24.59
N ASP A 500 -23.04 -3.50 23.94
CA ASP A 500 -24.18 -3.30 23.04
C ASP A 500 -25.46 -2.81 23.75
N GLN A 501 -25.58 -3.04 25.05
CA GLN A 501 -26.76 -2.68 25.85
C GLN A 501 -26.57 -1.40 26.67
N ALA A 502 -25.34 -0.88 26.76
CA ALA A 502 -25.04 0.30 27.57
C ALA A 502 -25.49 1.59 26.85
N VAL A 503 -26.17 2.48 27.58
CA VAL A 503 -26.66 3.74 27.03
C VAL A 503 -25.65 4.87 27.27
N ASP A 504 -25.08 4.92 28.48
CA ASP A 504 -24.10 5.93 28.89
C ASP A 504 -22.94 5.25 29.66
N PRO A 505 -22.06 4.52 28.96
CA PRO A 505 -20.96 3.80 29.59
C PRO A 505 -20.00 4.77 30.32
N ALA A 506 -19.65 4.42 31.56
CA ALA A 506 -18.72 5.17 32.38
C ALA A 506 -17.32 5.12 31.80
N PHE A 507 -16.74 6.30 31.63
CA PHE A 507 -15.42 6.48 31.07
C PHE A 507 -14.32 6.31 32.12
N GLU A 508 -14.58 6.79 33.33
CA GLU A 508 -13.69 6.72 34.48
C GLU A 508 -14.42 6.10 35.68
N GLY A 509 -13.68 5.36 36.50
CA GLY A 509 -14.20 4.81 37.75
C GLY A 509 -13.65 3.44 38.11
N THR A 510 -13.85 3.08 39.37
CA THR A 510 -13.70 1.72 39.89
C THR A 510 -15.01 1.31 40.53
N PHE A 511 -15.50 0.15 40.16
CA PHE A 511 -16.82 -0.36 40.52
C PHE A 511 -16.68 -1.74 41.15
N ASN A 512 -17.62 -2.11 42.01
CA ASN A 512 -17.73 -3.44 42.55
C ASN A 512 -18.87 -4.17 41.83
N VAL A 513 -18.54 -5.25 41.11
CA VAL A 513 -19.50 -6.04 40.34
C VAL A 513 -19.52 -7.46 40.92
N ASN A 514 -20.57 -7.80 41.66
CA ASN A 514 -20.72 -9.10 42.35
C ASN A 514 -19.50 -9.52 43.18
N GLY A 515 -18.87 -8.57 43.88
CA GLY A 515 -17.67 -8.83 44.70
C GLY A 515 -16.35 -8.73 43.95
N VAL A 516 -16.38 -8.52 42.63
CA VAL A 516 -15.18 -8.27 41.82
C VAL A 516 -14.98 -6.75 41.67
N SER A 517 -13.88 -6.24 42.22
CA SER A 517 -13.45 -4.86 41.94
C SER A 517 -12.92 -4.76 40.52
N ALA A 518 -13.50 -3.85 39.73
CA ALA A 518 -13.11 -3.61 38.34
C ALA A 518 -13.00 -2.12 38.04
N THR A 519 -11.97 -1.75 37.29
CA THR A 519 -11.63 -0.35 36.95
C THR A 519 -11.75 -0.15 35.45
N THR A 520 -12.24 1.00 34.99
CA THR A 520 -12.30 1.26 33.54
C THR A 520 -10.90 1.29 32.94
N SER A 521 -10.77 0.80 31.71
CA SER A 521 -9.48 0.76 31.01
C SER A 521 -8.85 2.13 30.85
N PHE A 522 -9.67 3.16 30.60
CA PHE A 522 -9.18 4.52 30.54
C PHE A 522 -8.68 5.05 31.90
N SER A 523 -9.30 4.68 33.02
CA SER A 523 -8.77 5.02 34.35
C SER A 523 -7.40 4.39 34.59
N LEU A 524 -7.19 3.16 34.14
CA LEU A 524 -5.88 2.49 34.22
C LEU A 524 -4.84 3.15 33.32
N LEU A 525 -5.22 3.56 32.10
CA LEU A 525 -4.34 4.33 31.22
C LEU A 525 -3.94 5.66 31.89
N LYS A 526 -4.90 6.37 32.48
CA LYS A 526 -4.68 7.65 33.17
C LYS A 526 -3.71 7.50 34.34
N GLN A 527 -3.80 6.42 35.12
CA GLN A 527 -2.83 6.11 36.18
C GLN A 527 -1.40 5.99 35.64
N VAL A 528 -1.21 5.32 34.50
CA VAL A 528 0.10 5.23 33.85
C VAL A 528 0.56 6.61 33.36
N VAL A 529 -0.30 7.31 32.64
CA VAL A 529 0.00 8.61 32.02
C VAL A 529 0.27 9.70 33.07
N ASP A 530 -0.32 9.64 34.26
CA ASP A 530 -0.08 10.59 35.36
C ASP A 530 1.39 10.56 35.86
N HIS A 531 2.13 9.47 35.64
CA HIS A 531 3.56 9.41 35.92
C HIS A 531 4.43 10.13 34.88
N PHE A 532 3.88 10.45 33.70
CA PHE A 532 4.59 11.09 32.59
C PHE A 532 4.15 12.54 32.43
N THR A 533 4.27 13.36 33.48
CA THR A 533 4.13 14.80 33.31
C THR A 533 5.20 15.34 32.34
N PRO A 534 4.98 16.47 31.66
CA PRO A 534 6.02 17.09 30.83
C PRO A 534 7.37 17.24 31.56
N GLU A 535 7.35 17.58 32.84
CA GLU A 535 8.54 17.71 33.69
C GLU A 535 9.24 16.36 33.95
N ALA A 536 8.48 15.31 34.24
CA ALA A 536 9.04 13.98 34.47
C ALA A 536 9.60 13.39 33.18
N ALA A 537 8.85 13.49 32.08
CA ALA A 537 9.25 12.99 30.78
C ALA A 537 10.45 13.74 30.21
N SER A 538 10.60 15.04 30.48
CA SER A 538 11.77 15.82 30.06
C SER A 538 13.09 15.22 30.53
N LYS A 539 13.12 14.62 31.74
CA LYS A 539 14.31 13.95 32.28
C LYS A 539 14.65 12.63 31.56
N ILE A 540 13.66 12.02 30.92
CA ILE A 540 13.78 10.75 30.20
C ILE A 540 14.11 11.01 28.72
N THR A 541 13.49 12.04 28.14
CA THR A 541 13.48 12.30 26.70
C THR A 541 14.42 13.40 26.24
N ASP A 542 14.98 14.18 27.17
CA ASP A 542 15.71 15.44 26.91
C ASP A 542 14.87 16.54 26.21
N VAL A 543 13.57 16.32 26.02
CA VAL A 543 12.66 17.32 25.42
C VAL A 543 12.19 18.28 26.51
N LYS A 544 12.29 19.59 26.27
CA LYS A 544 11.83 20.60 27.25
C LYS A 544 10.32 20.46 27.51
N PRO A 545 9.84 20.63 28.76
CA PRO A 545 8.42 20.51 29.09
C PRO A 545 7.49 21.37 28.23
N GLU A 546 7.89 22.61 27.93
CA GLU A 546 7.12 23.51 27.06
C GLU A 546 7.01 23.00 25.62
N MET A 547 8.05 22.33 25.12
CA MET A 547 7.99 21.73 23.78
C MET A 547 7.01 20.54 23.78
N ILE A 548 7.02 19.70 24.82
CA ILE A 548 6.07 18.60 24.98
C ILE A 548 4.63 19.13 24.96
N ARG A 549 4.33 20.18 25.74
CA ARG A 549 3.02 20.84 25.75
C ARG A 549 2.64 21.36 24.37
N ARG A 550 3.57 22.05 23.70
CA ARG A 550 3.34 22.62 22.36
C ARG A 550 2.96 21.54 21.35
N ILE A 551 3.75 20.47 21.24
CA ILE A 551 3.48 19.42 20.25
C ILE A 551 2.25 18.59 20.60
N ALA A 552 1.94 18.40 21.89
CA ALA A 552 0.72 17.73 22.33
C ALA A 552 -0.54 18.50 21.90
N ARG A 553 -0.56 19.82 22.10
CA ARG A 553 -1.65 20.70 21.65
C ARG A 553 -1.77 20.74 20.12
N MET A 554 -0.65 20.81 19.41
CA MET A 554 -0.65 20.72 17.94
C MET A 554 -1.24 19.40 17.45
N TYR A 555 -0.85 18.28 18.08
CA TYR A 555 -1.34 16.96 17.71
C TYR A 555 -2.86 16.83 17.91
N ALA A 556 -3.38 17.34 19.03
CA ALA A 556 -4.80 17.27 19.38
C ALA A 556 -5.72 18.16 18.52
N GLN A 557 -5.19 19.18 17.84
CA GLN A 557 -6.01 20.09 17.03
C GLN A 557 -6.62 19.43 15.79
N GLY A 558 -5.97 18.41 15.23
CA GLY A 558 -6.50 17.49 14.22
C GLY A 558 -7.04 18.13 12.91
N PRO A 559 -7.29 17.34 11.85
CA PRO A 559 -6.77 15.99 11.65
C PRO A 559 -5.23 16.01 11.56
N THR A 560 -4.59 15.06 12.23
CA THR A 560 -3.12 14.97 12.32
C THR A 560 -2.65 13.60 11.84
N THR A 561 -1.66 13.60 10.94
CA THR A 561 -1.00 12.37 10.51
C THR A 561 0.38 12.23 11.13
N ILE A 562 0.68 11.06 11.70
CA ILE A 562 2.04 10.61 11.99
C ILE A 562 2.50 9.74 10.83
N VAL A 563 3.56 10.19 10.16
CA VAL A 563 4.33 9.43 9.20
C VAL A 563 5.46 8.74 9.96
N PRO A 564 5.33 7.42 10.25
CA PRO A 564 6.34 6.73 11.04
C PRO A 564 7.57 6.43 10.20
N GLY A 565 8.74 6.50 10.81
CA GLY A 565 9.94 5.86 10.30
C GLY A 565 10.32 4.62 11.10
N PHE A 566 11.34 3.91 10.61
CA PHE A 566 11.86 2.70 11.23
C PHE A 566 12.96 2.98 12.26
N GLY A 567 13.23 4.24 12.61
CA GLY A 567 14.30 4.60 13.55
C GLY A 567 14.12 3.95 14.93
N THR A 568 12.88 3.81 15.38
CA THR A 568 12.54 3.18 16.68
C THR A 568 12.63 1.66 16.67
N ASP A 569 12.65 1.02 15.49
CA ASP A 569 12.65 -0.44 15.36
C ASP A 569 13.98 -1.08 15.76
N ARG A 570 15.02 -0.27 15.98
CA ARG A 570 16.35 -0.75 16.40
C ARG A 570 16.58 -0.73 17.91
N TYR A 571 15.53 -0.49 18.70
CA TYR A 571 15.58 -0.55 20.15
C TYR A 571 14.71 -1.69 20.68
N ASP A 572 15.12 -2.30 21.80
CA ASP A 572 14.39 -3.41 22.45
C ASP A 572 12.95 -3.04 22.88
N ASN A 573 12.67 -1.74 22.97
CA ASN A 573 11.37 -1.16 23.31
C ASN A 573 10.63 -0.53 22.12
N GLY A 574 11.07 -0.74 20.88
CA GLY A 574 10.48 -0.11 19.68
C GLY A 574 8.97 -0.34 19.53
N GLN A 575 8.47 -1.51 19.95
CA GLN A 575 7.04 -1.82 20.00
C GLN A 575 6.23 -0.96 20.97
N LEU A 576 6.87 -0.45 22.03
CA LEU A 576 6.19 0.46 22.96
C LEU A 576 5.94 1.82 22.31
N HIS A 577 6.78 2.24 21.35
CA HIS A 577 6.57 3.49 20.64
C HIS A 577 5.30 3.42 19.78
N GLY A 578 5.17 2.37 18.95
CA GLY A 578 3.98 2.17 18.13
C GLY A 578 2.70 2.01 18.96
N HIS A 579 2.77 1.31 20.09
CA HIS A 579 1.65 1.20 21.02
C HIS A 579 1.27 2.58 21.60
N ALA A 580 2.24 3.32 22.12
CA ALA A 580 1.97 4.63 22.73
C ALA A 580 1.44 5.65 21.70
N VAL A 581 1.98 5.66 20.48
CA VAL A 581 1.50 6.53 19.40
C VAL A 581 0.09 6.17 18.95
N ALA A 582 -0.22 4.88 18.81
CA ALA A 582 -1.58 4.46 18.45
C ALA A 582 -2.59 4.76 19.57
N ALA A 583 -2.20 4.62 20.84
CA ALA A 583 -3.02 5.05 21.97
C ALA A 583 -3.23 6.57 21.97
N LEU A 584 -2.19 7.36 21.70
CA LEU A 584 -2.27 8.82 21.54
C LEU A 584 -3.25 9.22 20.41
N ALA A 585 -3.23 8.50 19.29
CA ALA A 585 -4.17 8.70 18.20
C ALA A 585 -5.61 8.36 18.61
N ALA A 586 -5.80 7.24 19.31
CA ALA A 586 -7.10 6.81 19.79
C ALA A 586 -7.72 7.81 20.78
N ILE A 587 -6.93 8.42 21.69
CA ILE A 587 -7.49 9.41 22.64
C ILE A 587 -7.86 10.75 21.98
N THR A 588 -7.31 11.04 20.79
CA THR A 588 -7.58 12.29 20.05
C THR A 588 -8.48 12.07 18.82
N GLY A 589 -8.94 10.84 18.60
CA GLY A 589 -9.72 10.49 17.41
C GLY A 589 -8.97 10.71 16.10
N ASN A 590 -7.63 10.70 16.09
CA ASN A 590 -6.80 10.85 14.89
C ASN A 590 -6.60 9.50 14.16
N LEU A 591 -7.69 8.76 13.98
CA LEU A 591 -7.74 7.45 13.34
C LEU A 591 -8.99 7.34 12.45
N GLY A 592 -8.88 6.63 11.33
CA GLY A 592 -10.04 6.29 10.49
C GLY A 592 -10.72 7.46 9.79
N LYS A 593 -10.04 8.62 9.68
CA LYS A 593 -10.54 9.81 8.99
C LYS A 593 -9.47 10.40 8.06
N SER A 594 -9.92 11.13 7.04
CA SER A 594 -9.02 11.79 6.09
C SER A 594 -8.09 12.78 6.81
N GLY A 595 -6.82 12.77 6.43
CA GLY A 595 -5.74 13.55 7.05
C GLY A 595 -5.28 13.04 8.42
N ALA A 596 -5.85 11.95 8.95
CA ALA A 596 -5.49 11.42 10.26
C ALA A 596 -5.09 9.95 10.20
N SER A 597 -3.83 9.69 10.54
CA SER A 597 -3.24 8.36 10.48
C SER A 597 -2.04 8.25 11.40
N VAL A 598 -1.72 7.04 11.84
CA VAL A 598 -0.48 6.74 12.59
C VAL A 598 0.21 5.48 12.11
N GLY A 599 -0.40 4.73 11.20
CA GLY A 599 0.23 3.57 10.60
C GLY A 599 1.03 3.93 9.37
N PHE A 600 1.54 2.89 8.73
CA PHE A 600 2.25 2.99 7.47
C PHE A 600 1.42 2.33 6.38
N PHE A 601 1.52 2.85 5.17
CA PHE A 601 0.94 2.27 3.97
C PHE A 601 2.00 2.14 2.90
N ILE A 602 2.17 0.93 2.38
CA ILE A 602 3.02 0.66 1.23
C ILE A 602 2.11 0.43 0.02
N PRO A 603 1.92 1.42 -0.87
CA PRO A 603 0.96 1.35 -1.97
C PRO A 603 1.22 0.20 -2.95
N TYR A 604 2.45 -0.31 -3.03
CA TYR A 604 2.85 -1.34 -3.98
C TYR A 604 3.39 -2.61 -3.33
N ASN A 605 2.87 -2.95 -2.15
CA ASN A 605 3.30 -4.15 -1.46
C ASN A 605 2.78 -5.40 -2.21
N PRO A 606 3.62 -6.40 -2.52
CA PRO A 606 3.13 -7.67 -3.07
C PRO A 606 2.18 -8.43 -2.13
N PHE A 607 1.96 -8.00 -0.88
CA PHE A 607 0.92 -8.54 0.00
C PHE A 607 -0.51 -8.19 -0.42
N THR A 608 -0.71 -7.06 -1.13
CA THR A 608 -2.06 -6.48 -1.29
C THR A 608 -2.76 -6.87 -2.59
N THR A 609 -2.06 -7.46 -3.56
CA THR A 609 -2.62 -7.56 -4.90
C THR A 609 -2.27 -8.91 -5.57
N ILE A 610 -3.35 -9.67 -5.86
CA ILE A 610 -3.53 -10.59 -7.00
C ILE A 610 -3.59 -12.11 -6.69
N TYR A 611 -3.22 -12.58 -5.49
CA TYR A 611 -3.34 -14.02 -5.16
C TYR A 611 -4.08 -14.25 -3.85
N ASN A 612 -4.84 -15.36 -3.76
CA ASN A 612 -5.15 -15.98 -2.48
C ASN A 612 -3.83 -16.52 -1.89
N PHE A 613 -3.03 -15.59 -1.36
CA PHE A 613 -1.66 -15.85 -0.93
C PHE A 613 -1.61 -16.99 0.08
N PHE A 614 -2.60 -17.05 0.98
CA PHE A 614 -2.71 -18.12 1.96
C PHE A 614 -2.86 -19.49 1.29
N GLU A 615 -3.76 -19.65 0.33
CA GLU A 615 -3.91 -20.91 -0.42
C GLU A 615 -2.64 -21.29 -1.19
N PHE A 616 -1.98 -20.31 -1.82
CA PHE A 616 -0.74 -20.58 -2.56
C PHE A 616 0.41 -20.98 -1.63
N ALA A 617 0.61 -20.24 -0.53
CA ALA A 617 1.74 -20.41 0.36
C ALA A 617 1.55 -21.54 1.36
N MET A 618 0.30 -21.85 1.74
CA MET A 618 -0.07 -22.86 2.74
C MET A 618 -1.04 -23.88 2.11
N PRO A 619 -0.54 -24.75 1.20
CA PRO A 619 -1.38 -25.83 0.69
C PRO A 619 -1.86 -26.69 1.87
N GLU A 620 -3.17 -27.00 1.90
CA GLU A 620 -3.84 -27.70 3.01
C GLU A 620 -3.81 -26.96 4.36
N MET A 621 -3.57 -25.64 4.38
CA MET A 621 -3.50 -24.82 5.60
C MET A 621 -2.41 -25.24 6.59
N LYS A 622 -1.42 -26.03 6.15
CA LYS A 622 -0.28 -26.44 6.98
C LYS A 622 0.81 -25.37 6.94
N MET A 623 1.27 -24.97 8.12
CA MET A 623 2.37 -24.02 8.28
C MET A 623 3.52 -24.67 9.05
N GLY A 624 4.74 -24.54 8.53
CA GLY A 624 5.94 -24.92 9.27
C GLY A 624 6.10 -24.06 10.54
N PRO A 625 6.77 -24.55 11.60
CA PRO A 625 6.96 -23.77 12.82
C PRO A 625 7.75 -22.50 12.52
N THR A 626 7.42 -21.41 13.20
CA THR A 626 8.14 -20.14 13.07
C THR A 626 8.87 -19.83 14.37
N VAL A 627 10.13 -19.42 14.24
CA VAL A 627 10.99 -19.00 15.36
C VAL A 627 11.63 -17.66 15.01
N SER A 628 11.65 -16.74 15.96
CA SER A 628 12.33 -15.45 15.78
C SER A 628 13.84 -15.65 15.59
N VAL A 629 14.42 -14.89 14.66
CA VAL A 629 15.87 -14.83 14.42
C VAL A 629 16.67 -14.53 15.70
N ILE A 630 16.09 -13.78 16.64
CA ILE A 630 16.71 -13.45 17.94
C ILE A 630 16.95 -14.71 18.79
N LYS A 631 16.15 -15.77 18.59
CA LYS A 631 16.27 -17.04 19.29
C LYS A 631 17.19 -18.04 18.60
N LEU A 632 17.62 -17.74 17.37
CA LEU A 632 18.41 -18.69 16.59
C LEU A 632 19.81 -18.94 17.20
N GLY A 633 20.46 -17.91 17.75
CA GLY A 633 21.75 -18.07 18.45
C GLY A 633 21.65 -19.04 19.63
N GLU A 634 20.63 -18.88 20.47
CA GLU A 634 20.32 -19.76 21.61
C GLU A 634 20.04 -21.20 21.14
N ILE A 635 19.23 -21.37 20.11
CA ILE A 635 18.88 -22.69 19.56
C ILE A 635 20.09 -23.39 18.97
N MET A 636 20.93 -22.69 18.22
CA MET A 636 22.15 -23.27 17.63
C MET A 636 23.13 -23.76 18.71
N LYS A 637 23.23 -23.05 19.84
CA LYS A 637 24.10 -23.41 20.97
C LYS A 637 23.53 -24.57 21.79
N THR A 638 22.23 -24.54 22.09
CA THR A 638 21.62 -25.46 23.08
C THR A 638 20.87 -26.63 22.45
N GLY A 639 20.50 -26.52 21.18
CA GLY A 639 19.58 -27.44 20.50
C GLY A 639 18.15 -27.38 21.03
N LYS A 640 17.76 -26.33 21.77
CA LYS A 640 16.45 -26.20 22.41
C LYS A 640 15.76 -24.88 22.07
N PHE A 641 14.43 -24.92 21.99
CA PHE A 641 13.56 -23.76 21.93
C PHE A 641 12.47 -23.89 23.00
N ALA A 642 12.31 -22.87 23.85
CA ALA A 642 11.38 -22.90 24.99
C ALA A 642 11.54 -24.16 25.88
N GLY A 643 12.79 -24.56 26.15
CA GLY A 643 13.12 -25.73 26.96
C GLY A 643 12.94 -27.09 26.29
N LYS A 644 12.34 -27.14 25.09
CA LYS A 644 12.10 -28.39 24.33
C LYS A 644 13.17 -28.59 23.25
N PRO A 645 13.55 -29.84 22.91
CA PRO A 645 14.45 -30.10 21.79
C PRO A 645 13.93 -29.48 20.49
N PHE A 646 14.77 -28.69 19.83
CA PHE A 646 14.45 -28.02 18.57
C PHE A 646 15.71 -27.92 17.68
N PRO A 647 16.18 -29.05 17.12
CA PRO A 647 17.48 -29.12 16.49
C PRO A 647 17.49 -28.51 15.08
N ILE A 648 17.88 -27.24 14.93
CA ILE A 648 18.15 -26.66 13.59
C ILE A 648 19.49 -27.18 13.06
N LYS A 649 19.49 -27.78 11.87
CA LYS A 649 20.66 -28.45 11.25
C LYS A 649 20.99 -27.97 9.83
N SER A 650 20.08 -27.26 9.17
CA SER A 650 20.37 -26.53 7.93
C SER A 650 19.71 -25.15 7.96
N LEU A 651 20.29 -24.20 7.23
CA LEU A 651 19.74 -22.87 7.01
C LEU A 651 19.81 -22.56 5.51
N PHE A 652 18.64 -22.45 4.88
CA PHE A 652 18.49 -22.01 3.50
C PHE A 652 18.23 -20.51 3.49
N VAL A 653 19.24 -19.73 3.06
CA VAL A 653 19.15 -18.28 2.97
C VAL A 653 18.67 -17.89 1.58
N HIS A 654 17.57 -17.16 1.49
CA HIS A 654 17.07 -16.62 0.23
C HIS A 654 16.77 -15.12 0.35
N VAL A 655 16.96 -14.40 -0.76
CA VAL A 655 16.47 -13.02 -0.91
C VAL A 655 17.01 -12.08 0.20
N GLY A 656 18.21 -12.32 0.72
CA GLY A 656 18.78 -11.46 1.76
C GLY A 656 20.08 -11.98 2.34
N ASN A 657 20.66 -11.21 3.27
CA ASN A 657 21.87 -11.58 3.98
C ASN A 657 21.68 -11.39 5.49
N PRO A 658 21.39 -12.46 6.25
CA PRO A 658 21.10 -12.34 7.68
C PRO A 658 22.30 -11.84 8.50
N LEU A 659 23.53 -11.98 8.01
CA LEU A 659 24.72 -11.44 8.68
C LEU A 659 24.76 -9.91 8.67
N ASN A 660 24.08 -9.28 7.72
CA ASN A 660 24.07 -7.83 7.55
C ASN A 660 22.76 -7.19 8.04
N THR A 661 21.63 -7.90 7.97
CA THR A 661 20.31 -7.29 8.14
C THR A 661 19.59 -7.66 9.43
N MET A 662 20.04 -8.69 10.15
CA MET A 662 19.36 -9.13 11.38
C MET A 662 19.92 -8.43 12.62
N ALA A 663 19.13 -8.39 13.71
CA ALA A 663 19.63 -7.95 15.01
C ALA A 663 20.70 -8.93 15.54
N ASN A 664 21.48 -8.47 16.52
CA ASN A 664 22.53 -9.26 17.18
C ASN A 664 23.55 -9.88 16.22
N GLN A 665 23.99 -9.14 15.19
CA GLN A 665 24.91 -9.63 14.15
C GLN A 665 26.21 -10.24 14.72
N ARG A 666 26.67 -9.77 15.88
CA ARG A 666 27.83 -10.32 16.59
C ARG A 666 27.62 -11.75 17.13
N GLU A 667 26.38 -12.21 17.26
CA GLU A 667 26.11 -13.61 17.62
C GLU A 667 26.24 -14.55 16.42
N TRP A 668 26.27 -13.99 15.20
CA TRP A 668 26.36 -14.72 13.94
C TRP A 668 27.79 -14.78 13.38
N LEU A 669 28.64 -13.83 13.77
CA LEU A 669 30.06 -13.72 13.44
C LEU A 669 30.90 -14.40 14.52
#